data_AF-A0A9D5PIH8-F1
#
_entry.id   AF-A0A9D5PIH8-F1
#
_cell.length_a   1.000
_cell.length_b   1.000
_cell.length_c   1.000
_cell.angle_alpha   90.00
_cell.angle_beta   90.00
_cell.angle_gamma   90.00
#
_symmetry.space_group_name_H-M   'P 1'
#
loop_
_entity.id
_entity.type
_entity.pdbx_description
1 polymer ?
#
loop_
_entity_poly.entity_id
_entity_poly.type
_entity_poly.pdbx_seq_one_letter_code
_entity_poly.pdbx_strand_id
1 'polypeptide(L)'
;MAVPLQEIDLHPAVGQAIKIMAGRINTARKSATLYFPRQEAFHLRSVLGKAVWGDRVAAIKNWQPNLDGAANRQLSFNSNRAGWLQFCAAGEDKRQLNEKFMFKNGSNQFKYNLPGQEYNSVAFSWSDGQQLFWQTPTYIIGNAMVNTTVYTTSGKSVLSAPQGLYPAPPATQKLQKNGYPAIFDTTVPPQTLAVAQTLFWPEDNNHFHIAAGSLQMLHVIAVNPEEKLSGLPWQLDLFLPRDLVLENVTTIKQSSYRLHIAGSRELNINKQPFTHYVIKSNLAQKCKVKPDPHDVYTLLIRSTGQYDAQKRTRTAYVYAQWDNGRIVEVPQALTVNIYPPLAGKTPRLFQSEMWGGFMVNLADSAANLRFLTDTVQKSGFNRLQNFPVPGMKRFGVLAYQRIINPRAKKLYSQHPEYRKINSSGGVVSTDQANFICTDILINSPEIAEIARQELQRQLKDFDILCLDYEAPAKDGMLSCYCQRCLKAFAEFARLSTVPERQDIHVKYHQKWCDFMTGRIAQICRMWKNLVNAMNKELYFYSGYQSPKTLQSYSVDWRKLSGVIDRGGAGYTRTTAEIAATVKALKSTPLSSGVIAEPWHIYLRQQSQPISLAYLAAGLISGSKGFLVYNLPGCDGRSFHNFSQFNSFLADHEEALFNAERTRKGARVQGIDPQNYMLFRTPGQPSILICYSTDTRRRQIYVDLPFEKSREYFSGKSTTGKKFTFMLSPGEMAAFVEQP
;
A
#
# COMPACT_ATOMS: atom_id res chain seq x y z
N MET A 1 -16.51 19.19 -13.18
CA MET A 1 -16.35 18.14 -14.21
C MET A 1 -15.08 18.45 -15.00
N ALA A 2 -14.18 17.48 -15.16
CA ALA A 2 -12.85 17.71 -15.72
C ALA A 2 -12.85 17.78 -17.26
N VAL A 3 -13.86 17.19 -17.92
CA VAL A 3 -14.04 17.26 -19.38
C VAL A 3 -15.48 17.73 -19.69
N PRO A 4 -15.69 18.80 -20.48
CA PRO A 4 -16.97 19.15 -21.11
C PRO A 4 -17.45 18.03 -22.04
N LEU A 5 -18.74 17.67 -21.99
CA LEU A 5 -19.27 16.54 -22.79
C LEU A 5 -19.14 16.73 -24.30
N GLN A 6 -19.23 17.99 -24.77
CA GLN A 6 -19.01 18.35 -26.18
C GLN A 6 -17.56 18.07 -26.63
N GLU A 7 -16.62 18.12 -25.69
CA GLU A 7 -15.21 17.85 -25.97
C GLU A 7 -14.94 16.35 -26.07
N ILE A 8 -15.92 15.47 -25.77
CA ILE A 8 -15.82 14.01 -25.84
C ILE A 8 -16.70 13.39 -26.96
N ASP A 9 -17.18 14.14 -27.96
CA ASP A 9 -18.17 13.69 -28.98
C ASP A 9 -19.49 13.14 -28.40
N LEU A 10 -19.76 13.45 -27.14
CA LEU A 10 -20.99 13.05 -26.50
C LEU A 10 -21.98 14.19 -26.69
N HIS A 11 -22.85 14.00 -27.68
CA HIS A 11 -23.89 14.94 -28.11
C HIS A 11 -25.28 14.39 -27.75
N PRO A 12 -25.72 14.51 -26.48
CA PRO A 12 -27.11 14.22 -26.14
C PRO A 12 -28.01 15.10 -27.00
N ALA A 13 -29.12 14.54 -27.47
CA ALA A 13 -30.08 15.34 -28.23
C ALA A 13 -30.57 16.50 -27.36
N VAL A 14 -30.75 17.66 -27.97
CA VAL A 14 -31.31 18.85 -27.30
C VAL A 14 -32.67 18.47 -26.70
N GLY A 15 -32.85 18.72 -25.39
CA GLY A 15 -34.03 18.33 -24.63
C GLY A 15 -33.96 16.94 -23.99
N GLN A 16 -32.91 16.15 -24.23
CA GLN A 16 -32.75 14.81 -23.65
C GLN A 16 -32.40 14.91 -22.16
N ALA A 17 -33.23 14.31 -21.31
CA ALA A 17 -32.93 14.15 -19.89
C ALA A 17 -31.89 13.05 -19.68
N ILE A 18 -30.77 13.40 -19.04
CA ILE A 18 -29.70 12.49 -18.63
C ILE A 18 -29.65 12.45 -17.11
N LYS A 19 -29.57 11.24 -16.54
CA LYS A 19 -29.41 11.07 -15.10
C LYS A 19 -27.94 11.23 -14.72
N ILE A 20 -27.63 11.86 -13.60
CA ILE A 20 -26.27 11.93 -13.06
C ILE A 20 -26.18 11.05 -11.82
N MET A 21 -25.24 10.11 -11.82
CA MET A 21 -24.86 9.24 -10.71
C MET A 21 -23.51 9.69 -10.15
N ALA A 22 -23.53 10.47 -9.08
CA ALA A 22 -22.30 10.97 -8.47
C ALA A 22 -21.69 9.94 -7.51
N GLY A 23 -20.44 9.57 -7.76
CA GLY A 23 -19.59 8.83 -6.83
C GLY A 23 -19.03 9.73 -5.74
N ARG A 24 -18.16 9.18 -4.89
CA ARG A 24 -17.57 9.94 -3.77
C ARG A 24 -16.52 10.93 -4.31
N ILE A 25 -16.73 12.23 -4.06
CA ILE A 25 -15.71 13.26 -4.25
C ILE A 25 -14.80 13.24 -3.02
N ASN A 26 -13.58 12.73 -3.14
CA ASN A 26 -12.63 12.76 -2.04
C ASN A 26 -12.10 14.19 -1.84
N THR A 27 -12.32 14.75 -0.65
CA THR A 27 -12.00 16.16 -0.33
C THR A 27 -10.68 16.34 0.43
N ALA A 28 -9.97 15.28 0.87
CA ALA A 28 -8.72 15.41 1.64
C ALA A 28 -7.71 14.25 1.47
N ARG A 29 -6.40 14.58 1.47
CA ARG A 29 -5.24 13.66 1.33
C ARG A 29 -5.00 12.70 2.51
N LYS A 30 -5.65 12.86 3.66
CA LYS A 30 -5.34 12.13 4.91
C LYS A 30 -6.51 11.30 5.47
N SER A 31 -7.61 11.16 4.74
CA SER A 31 -8.76 10.39 5.19
C SER A 31 -8.52 8.89 4.97
N ALA A 32 -7.94 8.21 5.95
CA ALA A 32 -7.96 6.74 6.02
C ALA A 32 -9.44 6.29 6.03
N THR A 33 -9.95 5.86 4.89
CA THR A 33 -11.36 5.50 4.73
C THR A 33 -11.50 4.12 4.09
N LEU A 34 -12.58 3.42 4.42
CA LEU A 34 -12.97 2.19 3.75
C LEU A 34 -13.69 2.53 2.43
N TYR A 35 -13.71 1.60 1.47
CA TYR A 35 -14.30 1.79 0.15
C TYR A 35 -15.80 2.13 0.12
N PHE A 36 -16.50 1.98 1.25
CA PHE A 36 -17.95 2.07 1.32
C PHE A 36 -18.39 2.72 2.63
N PRO A 37 -19.63 3.22 2.69
CA PRO A 37 -20.08 4.09 3.75
C PRO A 37 -20.16 3.27 5.06
N ARG A 38 -19.86 3.91 6.19
CA ARG A 38 -20.64 3.56 7.40
C ARG A 38 -22.09 3.85 7.04
N GLN A 39 -23.06 3.08 7.52
CA GLN A 39 -24.49 3.37 7.30
C GLN A 39 -24.87 4.83 7.65
N GLU A 40 -23.98 5.55 8.35
CA GLU A 40 -24.08 6.93 8.82
C GLU A 40 -23.11 7.92 8.11
N ALA A 41 -22.53 7.61 6.94
CA ALA A 41 -21.63 8.55 6.25
C ALA A 41 -22.38 9.56 5.35
N PHE A 42 -21.99 10.85 5.44
CA PHE A 42 -22.60 12.06 4.86
C PHE A 42 -22.81 12.12 3.33
N HIS A 43 -22.54 11.06 2.57
CA HIS A 43 -22.80 10.98 1.14
C HIS A 43 -23.46 9.64 0.82
N LEU A 44 -24.80 9.61 0.81
CA LEU A 44 -25.53 8.51 0.18
C LEU A 44 -25.26 8.58 -1.32
N ARG A 45 -24.56 7.57 -1.85
CA ARG A 45 -24.18 7.49 -3.28
C ARG A 45 -25.36 7.24 -4.23
N SER A 46 -26.57 7.05 -3.67
CA SER A 46 -27.80 6.74 -4.40
C SER A 46 -28.53 7.95 -5.00
N VAL A 47 -28.06 9.18 -4.76
CA VAL A 47 -28.79 10.37 -5.21
C VAL A 47 -28.56 10.63 -6.70
N LEU A 48 -29.57 10.24 -7.48
CA LEU A 48 -29.70 10.53 -8.91
C LEU A 48 -30.17 11.97 -9.09
N GLY A 49 -29.37 12.80 -9.74
CA GLY A 49 -29.83 14.07 -10.31
C GLY A 49 -30.39 13.84 -11.70
N LYS A 50 -31.33 14.67 -12.16
CA LYS A 50 -31.72 14.75 -13.57
C LYS A 50 -31.13 16.03 -14.15
N ALA A 51 -30.28 15.91 -15.17
CA ALA A 51 -29.86 17.03 -16.00
C ALA A 51 -30.62 16.94 -17.33
N VAL A 52 -31.21 18.04 -17.81
CA VAL A 52 -31.82 18.09 -19.15
C VAL A 52 -30.84 18.81 -20.06
N TRP A 53 -30.32 18.12 -21.08
CA TRP A 53 -29.31 18.71 -21.94
C TRP A 53 -29.94 19.76 -22.85
N GLY A 54 -29.64 21.04 -22.60
CA GLY A 54 -30.03 22.13 -23.48
C GLY A 54 -28.96 22.38 -24.55
N ASP A 55 -29.39 22.84 -25.72
CA ASP A 55 -28.58 23.46 -26.78
C ASP A 55 -27.78 24.70 -26.30
N ARG A 56 -28.06 25.20 -25.09
CA ARG A 56 -27.61 26.50 -24.60
C ARG A 56 -27.03 26.49 -23.18
N VAL A 57 -26.59 25.37 -22.61
CA VAL A 57 -26.18 25.31 -21.18
C VAL A 57 -25.20 26.43 -20.78
N ALA A 58 -25.51 27.11 -19.67
CA ALA A 58 -24.58 28.07 -19.07
C ALA A 58 -23.26 27.36 -18.75
N ALA A 59 -22.12 27.81 -19.30
CA ALA A 59 -20.83 27.19 -19.02
C ALA A 59 -20.42 27.43 -17.56
N ILE A 60 -20.87 26.56 -16.65
CA ILE A 60 -20.62 26.68 -15.21
C ILE A 60 -19.19 26.24 -14.90
N LYS A 61 -18.30 27.23 -14.79
CA LYS A 61 -16.90 27.05 -14.38
C LYS A 61 -16.75 27.42 -12.90
N ASN A 62 -16.00 26.60 -12.17
CA ASN A 62 -15.62 26.78 -10.76
C ASN A 62 -16.80 26.74 -9.77
N TRP A 63 -17.60 25.67 -9.83
CA TRP A 63 -18.57 25.38 -8.78
C TRP A 63 -17.85 24.93 -7.51
N GLN A 64 -17.93 25.75 -6.46
CA GLN A 64 -17.54 25.37 -5.10
C GLN A 64 -18.73 25.66 -4.18
N PRO A 65 -19.47 24.64 -3.73
CA PRO A 65 -20.32 24.81 -2.56
C PRO A 65 -19.36 25.01 -1.38
N ASN A 66 -19.19 26.24 -0.91
CA ASN A 66 -18.45 26.49 0.32
C ASN A 66 -19.21 25.81 1.47
N LEU A 67 -18.65 24.71 1.99
CA LEU A 67 -19.20 23.90 3.08
C LEU A 67 -18.54 24.21 4.43
N ASP A 68 -17.73 25.27 4.47
CA ASP A 68 -16.90 25.74 5.56
C ASP A 68 -17.67 26.65 6.53
N GLY A 69 -18.63 26.07 7.28
CA GLY A 69 -19.05 26.55 8.60
C GLY A 69 -19.95 27.80 8.68
N ALA A 70 -21.11 27.62 9.36
CA ALA A 70 -22.01 28.60 9.98
C ALA A 70 -22.41 29.92 9.24
N ALA A 71 -23.72 30.07 9.05
CA ALA A 71 -24.48 31.30 8.75
C ALA A 71 -24.20 32.08 7.44
N ASN A 72 -23.20 31.71 6.64
CA ASN A 72 -22.94 32.38 5.35
C ASN A 72 -22.53 31.38 4.26
N ARG A 73 -23.46 30.53 3.83
CA ARG A 73 -23.17 29.63 2.70
C ARG A 73 -23.20 30.42 1.42
N GLN A 74 -22.18 30.22 0.60
CA GLN A 74 -22.03 30.91 -0.68
C GLN A 74 -21.78 29.90 -1.79
N LEU A 75 -22.52 30.06 -2.86
CA LEU A 75 -22.34 29.39 -4.13
C LEU A 75 -21.72 30.39 -5.11
N SER A 76 -20.49 30.13 -5.56
CA SER A 76 -19.84 30.93 -6.62
C SER A 76 -19.83 30.14 -7.92
N PHE A 77 -20.16 30.78 -9.04
CA PHE A 77 -20.14 30.16 -10.36
C PHE A 77 -19.98 31.21 -11.47
N ASN A 78 -19.33 30.84 -12.57
CA ASN A 78 -19.36 31.65 -13.79
C ASN A 78 -20.48 31.15 -14.71
N SER A 79 -21.14 32.06 -15.42
CA SER A 79 -22.09 31.75 -16.49
C SER A 79 -21.69 32.51 -17.75
N ASN A 80 -21.97 31.98 -18.93
CA ASN A 80 -21.78 32.68 -20.21
C ASN A 80 -23.07 33.39 -20.69
N ARG A 81 -24.15 33.35 -19.91
CA ARG A 81 -25.43 34.03 -20.17
C ARG A 81 -26.20 34.34 -18.88
N ALA A 82 -27.24 35.16 -18.98
CA ALA A 82 -28.15 35.38 -17.87
C ALA A 82 -29.17 34.24 -17.71
N GLY A 83 -29.73 34.08 -16.52
CA GLY A 83 -30.74 33.07 -16.21
C GLY A 83 -31.14 33.07 -14.74
N TRP A 84 -31.77 31.98 -14.29
CA TRP A 84 -32.30 31.80 -12.95
C TRP A 84 -31.70 30.56 -12.29
N LEU A 85 -31.24 30.71 -11.05
CA LEU A 85 -30.92 29.62 -10.14
C LEU A 85 -32.06 29.53 -9.12
N GLN A 86 -32.67 28.37 -8.98
CA GLN A 86 -33.60 28.03 -7.93
C GLN A 86 -32.92 27.09 -6.94
N PHE A 87 -32.97 27.44 -5.66
CA PHE A 87 -32.39 26.68 -4.56
C PHE A 87 -33.51 26.20 -3.65
N CYS A 88 -33.64 24.88 -3.50
CA CYS A 88 -34.56 24.26 -2.57
C CYS A 88 -33.77 23.63 -1.42
N ALA A 89 -34.19 23.83 -0.18
CA ALA A 89 -33.71 23.10 0.99
C ALA A 89 -34.88 22.61 1.84
N ALA A 90 -34.73 21.46 2.49
CA ALA A 90 -35.66 21.00 3.52
C ALA A 90 -34.87 20.41 4.70
N GLY A 91 -35.08 20.98 5.87
CA GLY A 91 -34.46 20.58 7.13
C GLY A 91 -35.04 19.29 7.68
N GLU A 92 -34.34 18.66 8.61
CA GLU A 92 -34.82 17.52 9.37
C GLU A 92 -36.10 17.83 10.18
N ASP A 93 -36.26 19.10 10.55
CA ASP A 93 -37.44 19.67 11.20
C ASP A 93 -38.60 19.95 10.22
N LYS A 94 -38.48 19.49 8.97
CA LYS A 94 -39.42 19.71 7.85
C LYS A 94 -39.55 21.16 7.40
N ARG A 95 -38.77 22.11 7.92
CA ARG A 95 -38.78 23.48 7.39
C ARG A 95 -38.20 23.49 5.99
N GLN A 96 -38.87 24.15 5.07
CA GLN A 96 -38.45 24.24 3.68
C GLN A 96 -38.00 25.67 3.36
N LEU A 97 -37.02 25.77 2.48
CA LEU A 97 -36.57 27.00 1.86
C LEU A 97 -36.58 26.82 0.36
N ASN A 98 -37.09 27.81 -0.37
CA ASN A 98 -37.11 27.81 -1.82
C ASN A 98 -36.81 29.22 -2.33
N GLU A 99 -35.57 29.45 -2.75
CA GLU A 99 -35.08 30.76 -3.19
C GLU A 99 -34.84 30.76 -4.69
N LYS A 100 -35.09 31.89 -5.35
CA LYS A 100 -34.74 32.11 -6.75
C LYS A 100 -33.77 33.28 -6.86
N PHE A 101 -32.71 33.08 -7.64
CA PHE A 101 -31.63 34.02 -7.85
C PHE A 101 -31.40 34.20 -9.34
N MET A 102 -31.54 35.44 -9.83
CA MET A 102 -31.21 35.76 -11.22
C MET A 102 -29.70 35.97 -11.34
N PHE A 103 -29.06 35.20 -12.21
CA PHE A 103 -27.63 35.32 -12.50
C PHE A 103 -27.39 35.98 -13.87
N LYS A 104 -26.24 36.62 -14.04
CA LYS A 104 -25.83 37.34 -15.26
C LYS A 104 -24.74 36.56 -16.01
N ASN A 105 -24.44 36.99 -17.24
CA ASN A 105 -23.21 36.60 -17.91
C ASN A 105 -21.99 37.09 -17.09
N GLY A 106 -21.01 36.22 -16.85
CA GLY A 106 -19.84 36.46 -16.01
C GLY A 106 -19.88 35.71 -14.66
N SER A 107 -19.16 36.25 -13.68
CA SER A 107 -19.06 35.67 -12.33
C SER A 107 -20.28 36.02 -11.48
N ASN A 108 -20.84 35.03 -10.82
CA ASN A 108 -22.02 35.15 -9.97
C ASN A 108 -21.76 34.55 -8.58
N GLN A 109 -22.42 35.12 -7.57
CA GLN A 109 -22.38 34.66 -6.19
C GLN A 109 -23.80 34.63 -5.63
N PHE A 110 -24.22 33.48 -5.12
CA PHE A 110 -25.51 33.27 -4.48
C PHE A 110 -25.28 32.87 -3.02
N LYS A 111 -25.79 33.68 -2.09
CA LYS A 111 -25.70 33.39 -0.66
C LYS A 111 -27.03 32.82 -0.18
N TYR A 112 -26.98 31.78 0.64
CA TYR A 112 -28.17 31.10 1.15
C TYR A 112 -27.97 30.62 2.58
N ASN A 113 -29.08 30.45 3.30
CA ASN A 113 -29.12 29.86 4.63
C ASN A 113 -29.86 28.52 4.60
N LEU A 114 -29.62 27.65 5.57
CA LEU A 114 -30.31 26.36 5.64
C LEU A 114 -31.34 26.37 6.77
N PRO A 115 -32.58 25.89 6.54
CA PRO A 115 -33.66 26.02 7.52
C PRO A 115 -33.59 25.05 8.71
N GLY A 116 -33.04 23.84 8.52
CA GLY A 116 -32.87 22.84 9.60
C GLY A 116 -31.78 23.18 10.63
N GLN A 117 -31.74 22.44 11.74
CA GLN A 117 -30.77 22.57 12.84
C GLN A 117 -29.59 21.60 12.72
N GLU A 118 -29.81 20.39 12.21
CA GLU A 118 -28.80 19.34 12.10
C GLU A 118 -28.40 19.03 10.66
N TYR A 119 -29.36 18.80 9.76
CA TYR A 119 -29.09 18.56 8.34
C TYR A 119 -30.24 18.96 7.40
N ASN A 120 -29.90 19.47 6.22
CA ASN A 120 -30.87 19.79 5.18
C ASN A 120 -30.66 18.94 3.94
N SER A 121 -31.73 18.42 3.38
CA SER A 121 -31.77 18.03 1.98
C SER A 121 -31.78 19.28 1.10
N VAL A 122 -30.95 19.37 0.07
CA VAL A 122 -30.91 20.54 -0.80
C VAL A 122 -30.80 20.17 -2.27
N ALA A 123 -31.36 21.00 -3.14
CA ALA A 123 -31.26 20.88 -4.59
C ALA A 123 -31.14 22.27 -5.22
N PHE A 124 -30.45 22.35 -6.34
CA PHE A 124 -30.27 23.56 -7.14
C PHE A 124 -30.77 23.27 -8.55
N SER A 125 -31.47 24.23 -9.14
CA SER A 125 -32.10 24.13 -10.46
C SER A 125 -31.77 25.38 -11.25
N TRP A 126 -31.23 25.25 -12.46
CA TRP A 126 -30.89 26.37 -13.33
C TRP A 126 -31.81 26.39 -14.54
N SER A 127 -32.39 27.55 -14.83
CA SER A 127 -33.26 27.80 -15.98
C SER A 127 -32.95 29.13 -16.64
N ASP A 128 -33.44 29.38 -17.85
CA ASP A 128 -33.44 30.70 -18.48
C ASP A 128 -34.79 31.43 -18.30
N GLY A 129 -35.65 30.91 -17.41
CA GLY A 129 -37.00 31.40 -17.16
C GLY A 129 -38.07 30.67 -17.95
N GLN A 130 -37.72 30.06 -19.09
CA GLN A 130 -38.64 29.24 -19.90
C GLN A 130 -38.36 27.75 -19.75
N GLN A 131 -37.08 27.35 -19.73
CA GLN A 131 -36.70 25.94 -19.68
C GLN A 131 -35.67 25.65 -18.57
N LEU A 132 -35.91 24.58 -17.81
CA LEU A 132 -34.93 24.01 -16.88
C LEU A 132 -33.82 23.31 -17.70
N PHE A 133 -32.57 23.71 -17.51
CA PHE A 133 -31.43 23.09 -18.20
C PHE A 133 -30.46 22.37 -17.27
N TRP A 134 -30.54 22.56 -15.95
CA TRP A 134 -29.79 21.71 -15.00
C TRP A 134 -30.53 21.63 -13.68
N GLN A 135 -30.57 20.46 -13.07
CA GLN A 135 -30.94 20.30 -11.66
C GLN A 135 -29.95 19.37 -10.98
N THR A 136 -29.43 19.76 -9.82
CA THR A 136 -28.60 18.86 -9.02
C THR A 136 -29.45 17.73 -8.44
N PRO A 137 -28.85 16.59 -8.12
CA PRO A 137 -29.43 15.66 -7.16
C PRO A 137 -29.79 16.38 -5.85
N THR A 138 -30.72 15.83 -5.07
CA THR A 138 -30.98 16.31 -3.70
C THR A 138 -29.89 15.80 -2.75
N TYR A 139 -29.00 16.65 -2.27
CA TYR A 139 -27.92 16.25 -1.36
C TYR A 139 -28.23 16.64 0.09
N ILE A 140 -27.75 15.85 1.06
CA ILE A 140 -27.85 16.19 2.48
C ILE A 140 -26.65 17.04 2.89
N ILE A 141 -26.88 18.18 3.53
CA ILE A 141 -25.85 19.04 4.12
C ILE A 141 -26.09 19.19 5.61
N GLY A 142 -25.09 18.92 6.45
CA GLY A 142 -25.14 19.22 7.88
C GLY A 142 -25.11 20.72 8.20
N ASN A 143 -25.90 21.20 9.17
CA ASN A 143 -26.05 22.61 9.55
C ASN A 143 -25.09 23.07 10.64
N ALA A 144 -24.69 22.17 11.54
CA ALA A 144 -23.82 22.47 12.66
C ALA A 144 -22.77 21.36 12.87
N MET A 145 -21.54 21.75 13.20
CA MET A 145 -20.60 20.84 13.86
C MET A 145 -20.98 20.76 15.34
N VAL A 146 -21.38 19.58 15.83
CA VAL A 146 -21.54 19.36 17.26
C VAL A 146 -20.14 19.15 17.86
N ASN A 147 -19.73 20.02 18.78
CA ASN A 147 -18.53 19.79 19.58
C ASN A 147 -18.87 18.78 20.68
N THR A 148 -18.46 17.52 20.53
CA THR A 148 -18.50 16.57 21.64
C THR A 148 -17.37 16.91 22.62
N THR A 149 -17.74 17.28 23.85
CA THR A 149 -16.80 17.44 24.96
C THR A 149 -16.94 16.25 25.90
N VAL A 150 -15.87 15.48 26.08
CA VAL A 150 -15.86 14.36 27.04
C VAL A 150 -15.32 14.86 28.37
N TYR A 151 -16.16 14.78 29.39
CA TYR A 151 -15.77 15.05 30.78
C TYR A 151 -15.31 13.76 31.45
N THR A 152 -14.25 13.85 32.25
CA THR A 152 -13.94 12.77 33.21
C THR A 152 -14.86 12.89 34.43
N THR A 153 -14.90 11.82 35.24
CA THR A 153 -15.62 11.80 36.53
C THR A 153 -15.19 12.90 37.52
N SER A 154 -14.07 13.59 37.27
CA SER A 154 -13.61 14.77 38.03
C SER A 154 -13.99 16.13 37.41
N GLY A 155 -14.86 16.16 36.38
CA GLY A 155 -15.37 17.41 35.77
C GLY A 155 -14.38 18.18 34.87
N LYS A 156 -13.14 17.70 34.69
CA LYS A 156 -12.20 18.30 33.72
C LYS A 156 -12.45 17.76 32.31
N SER A 157 -12.55 18.69 31.36
CA SER A 157 -12.56 18.40 29.92
C SER A 157 -11.21 17.84 29.48
N VAL A 158 -11.20 16.67 28.86
CA VAL A 158 -9.96 15.98 28.45
C VAL A 158 -9.88 15.78 26.93
N LEU A 159 -10.97 16.05 26.22
CA LEU A 159 -10.99 16.09 24.77
C LEU A 159 -12.07 17.07 24.32
N SER A 160 -11.64 18.14 23.67
CA SER A 160 -12.50 18.97 22.81
C SER A 160 -11.85 18.93 21.43
N ALA A 161 -12.40 18.08 20.56
CA ALA A 161 -12.02 18.04 19.16
C ALA A 161 -13.30 18.29 18.34
N PRO A 162 -13.25 19.14 17.31
CA PRO A 162 -14.36 19.25 16.37
C PRO A 162 -14.55 17.86 15.76
N GLN A 163 -15.71 17.24 15.98
CA GLN A 163 -16.06 16.02 15.25
C GLN A 163 -16.57 16.43 13.86
N GLY A 164 -15.65 16.96 13.06
CA GLY A 164 -15.73 17.07 11.61
C GLY A 164 -14.43 16.51 11.07
N LEU A 165 -14.51 15.58 10.13
CA LEU A 165 -13.39 14.88 9.49
C LEU A 165 -12.50 15.82 8.64
N TYR A 166 -11.95 16.87 9.23
CA TYR A 166 -11.04 17.80 8.57
C TYR A 166 -9.95 18.25 9.55
N PRO A 167 -8.68 17.89 9.33
CA PRO A 167 -7.63 18.82 9.74
C PRO A 167 -7.79 20.09 8.89
N ALA A 168 -7.55 21.24 9.52
CA ALA A 168 -7.68 22.58 8.95
C ALA A 168 -7.25 22.67 7.46
N PRO A 169 -7.93 23.51 6.65
CA PRO A 169 -7.53 23.70 5.26
C PRO A 169 -6.05 24.10 5.20
N PRO A 170 -5.22 23.42 4.39
CA PRO A 170 -3.96 24.03 3.98
C PRO A 170 -4.34 25.33 3.28
N ALA A 171 -3.84 26.46 3.80
CA ALA A 171 -3.98 27.74 3.14
C ALA A 171 -3.57 27.59 1.66
N THR A 172 -4.46 27.99 0.76
CA THR A 172 -4.23 28.11 -0.68
C THR A 172 -3.92 26.81 -1.45
N GLN A 173 -4.92 25.96 -1.68
CA GLN A 173 -4.95 25.13 -2.89
C GLN A 173 -6.14 25.51 -3.77
N LYS A 174 -5.86 26.29 -4.82
CA LYS A 174 -6.79 26.45 -5.93
C LYS A 174 -6.96 25.08 -6.60
N LEU A 175 -8.19 24.66 -6.87
CA LEU A 175 -8.45 23.56 -7.81
C LEU A 175 -7.82 23.93 -9.15
N GLN A 176 -6.66 23.37 -9.47
CA GLN A 176 -6.04 23.55 -10.77
C GLN A 176 -6.70 22.59 -11.77
N LYS A 177 -7.23 23.15 -12.86
CA LYS A 177 -7.66 22.39 -14.04
C LYS A 177 -6.41 21.89 -14.75
N ASN A 178 -5.94 20.70 -14.39
CA ASN A 178 -4.88 20.01 -15.13
C ASN A 178 -5.52 18.88 -15.94
N GLY A 179 -5.87 19.20 -17.19
CA GLY A 179 -6.44 18.25 -18.13
C GLY A 179 -6.78 18.96 -19.44
N TYR A 180 -6.24 18.43 -20.54
CA TYR A 180 -6.58 18.88 -21.88
C TYR A 180 -7.93 18.22 -22.30
N PRO A 181 -8.79 18.93 -23.07
CA PRO A 181 -10.00 18.36 -23.71
C PRO A 181 -9.75 17.00 -24.38
N ALA A 182 -10.72 16.10 -24.49
CA ALA A 182 -10.48 14.84 -25.18
C ALA A 182 -11.71 14.23 -25.84
N ILE A 183 -11.70 14.01 -27.16
CA ILE A 183 -12.84 13.54 -27.95
C ILE A 183 -12.99 12.01 -27.85
N PHE A 184 -14.13 11.47 -27.34
CA PHE A 184 -14.37 10.03 -27.10
C PHE A 184 -15.73 9.54 -27.67
N ASP A 185 -15.70 9.05 -28.90
CA ASP A 185 -16.85 8.47 -29.61
C ASP A 185 -17.55 7.32 -28.83
N THR A 186 -18.80 7.56 -28.40
CA THR A 186 -19.70 6.56 -27.80
C THR A 186 -20.79 6.18 -28.81
N THR A 187 -20.92 4.89 -29.13
CA THR A 187 -21.89 4.39 -30.13
C THR A 187 -23.36 4.49 -29.68
N VAL A 188 -23.62 4.70 -28.39
CA VAL A 188 -24.96 4.84 -27.81
C VAL A 188 -25.01 6.12 -26.97
N PRO A 189 -25.97 7.04 -27.19
CA PRO A 189 -26.15 8.19 -26.32
C PRO A 189 -26.45 7.74 -24.88
N PRO A 190 -25.65 8.14 -23.87
CA PRO A 190 -25.85 7.66 -22.52
C PRO A 190 -27.15 8.21 -21.93
N GLN A 191 -27.87 7.35 -21.22
CA GLN A 191 -29.04 7.74 -20.42
C GLN A 191 -28.63 8.20 -19.02
N THR A 192 -27.47 7.72 -18.54
CA THR A 192 -26.90 8.08 -17.24
C THR A 192 -25.41 8.39 -17.35
N LEU A 193 -24.99 9.49 -16.74
CA LEU A 193 -23.58 9.83 -16.54
C LEU A 193 -23.17 9.50 -15.12
N ALA A 194 -22.18 8.62 -14.98
CA ALA A 194 -21.56 8.30 -13.72
C ALA A 194 -20.34 9.19 -13.48
N VAL A 195 -20.03 9.54 -12.22
CA VAL A 195 -18.85 10.37 -11.89
C VAL A 195 -18.02 9.66 -10.83
N ALA A 196 -16.73 9.43 -11.10
CA ALA A 196 -15.79 8.86 -10.13
C ALA A 196 -16.25 7.53 -9.51
N GLN A 197 -16.71 6.62 -10.35
CA GLN A 197 -17.11 5.26 -9.97
C GLN A 197 -15.98 4.25 -10.16
N THR A 198 -15.08 4.44 -11.14
CA THR A 198 -13.88 3.61 -11.28
C THR A 198 -12.93 3.90 -10.12
N LEU A 199 -12.55 2.84 -9.40
CA LEU A 199 -11.72 2.90 -8.21
C LEU A 199 -10.36 2.26 -8.50
N PHE A 200 -9.28 3.00 -8.24
CA PHE A 200 -7.92 2.50 -8.32
C PHE A 200 -7.38 2.11 -6.94
N TRP A 201 -6.44 1.18 -6.93
CA TRP A 201 -5.64 0.88 -5.74
C TRP A 201 -4.15 0.79 -6.08
N PRO A 202 -3.26 1.36 -5.25
CA PRO A 202 -3.53 2.33 -4.18
C PRO A 202 -4.27 3.59 -4.66
N GLU A 203 -4.90 4.33 -3.75
CA GLU A 203 -5.64 5.54 -4.12
C GLU A 203 -4.73 6.77 -4.13
N ASP A 204 -4.02 6.95 -5.23
CA ASP A 204 -2.99 8.00 -5.37
C ASP A 204 -3.49 9.29 -6.02
N ASN A 205 -4.74 9.67 -5.78
CA ASN A 205 -5.37 10.85 -6.40
C ASN A 205 -5.15 10.90 -7.93
N ASN A 206 -5.38 9.77 -8.61
CA ASN A 206 -5.17 9.62 -10.04
C ASN A 206 -3.72 9.85 -10.51
N HIS A 207 -2.73 9.70 -9.63
CA HIS A 207 -1.32 9.59 -10.03
C HIS A 207 -0.93 8.14 -10.27
N PHE A 208 -0.19 7.91 -11.34
CA PHE A 208 0.41 6.63 -11.67
C PHE A 208 1.93 6.81 -11.82
N HIS A 209 2.73 5.97 -11.18
CA HIS A 209 4.19 6.13 -11.16
C HIS A 209 4.87 4.92 -11.80
N ILE A 210 5.69 5.15 -12.82
CA ILE A 210 6.36 4.10 -13.61
C ILE A 210 7.81 4.51 -13.91
N ALA A 211 8.74 3.56 -13.98
CA ALA A 211 10.11 3.85 -14.44
C ALA A 211 10.21 3.68 -15.96
N ALA A 212 11.04 4.50 -16.62
CA ALA A 212 11.25 4.39 -18.06
C ALA A 212 11.78 3.00 -18.44
N GLY A 213 11.19 2.39 -19.48
CA GLY A 213 11.54 1.04 -19.93
C GLY A 213 11.03 -0.10 -19.03
N SER A 214 10.32 0.18 -17.93
CA SER A 214 9.79 -0.83 -17.02
C SER A 214 8.32 -1.16 -17.30
N LEU A 215 7.83 -2.23 -16.68
CA LEU A 215 6.42 -2.63 -16.68
C LEU A 215 5.82 -2.32 -15.29
N GLN A 216 4.70 -1.62 -15.21
CA GLN A 216 4.08 -1.27 -13.93
C GLN A 216 2.61 -1.68 -13.94
N MET A 217 2.11 -2.16 -12.80
CA MET A 217 0.68 -2.43 -12.68
C MET A 217 -0.09 -1.21 -12.20
N LEU A 218 -1.27 -1.06 -12.77
CA LEU A 218 -2.34 -0.23 -12.26
C LEU A 218 -3.49 -1.16 -11.85
N HIS A 219 -3.89 -1.14 -10.58
CA HIS A 219 -4.99 -1.98 -10.10
C HIS A 219 -6.31 -1.23 -10.15
N VAL A 220 -7.33 -1.86 -10.72
CA VAL A 220 -8.72 -1.40 -10.75
C VAL A 220 -9.56 -2.31 -9.87
N ILE A 221 -10.34 -1.74 -8.96
CA ILE A 221 -11.22 -2.50 -8.07
C ILE A 221 -12.49 -2.92 -8.85
N ALA A 222 -12.72 -4.22 -8.90
CA ALA A 222 -13.74 -4.90 -9.70
C ALA A 222 -15.10 -5.03 -9.02
N VAL A 223 -15.38 -4.19 -8.03
CA VAL A 223 -16.67 -4.17 -7.31
C VAL A 223 -17.30 -2.81 -7.44
N ASN A 224 -18.61 -2.82 -7.64
CA ASN A 224 -19.38 -1.61 -7.71
C ASN A 224 -19.70 -1.12 -6.29
N PRO A 225 -19.62 0.19 -6.04
CA PRO A 225 -20.20 0.79 -4.85
C PRO A 225 -21.72 0.89 -4.89
N GLU A 226 -22.30 0.84 -6.08
CA GLU A 226 -23.73 1.00 -6.29
C GLU A 226 -24.38 -0.32 -6.67
N GLU A 227 -25.41 -0.69 -5.92
CA GLU A 227 -26.25 -1.86 -6.24
C GLU A 227 -26.88 -1.74 -7.64
N LYS A 228 -27.20 -0.52 -8.08
CA LYS A 228 -27.76 -0.25 -9.41
C LYS A 228 -26.82 -0.59 -10.57
N LEU A 229 -25.51 -0.64 -10.31
CA LEU A 229 -24.51 -1.05 -11.31
C LEU A 229 -24.20 -2.56 -11.21
N SER A 230 -24.64 -3.20 -10.12
CA SER A 230 -24.41 -4.61 -9.88
C SER A 230 -25.12 -5.46 -10.93
N GLY A 231 -24.40 -6.44 -11.50
CA GLY A 231 -24.99 -7.35 -12.50
C GLY A 231 -25.06 -6.79 -13.92
N LEU A 232 -24.71 -5.52 -14.16
CA LEU A 232 -24.66 -4.96 -15.51
C LEU A 232 -23.36 -5.34 -16.25
N PRO A 233 -23.41 -5.53 -17.59
CA PRO A 233 -22.21 -5.65 -18.41
C PRO A 233 -21.30 -4.45 -18.20
N TRP A 234 -20.00 -4.68 -18.03
CA TRP A 234 -19.01 -3.66 -17.70
C TRP A 234 -17.88 -3.62 -18.70
N GLN A 235 -17.44 -2.40 -19.04
CA GLN A 235 -16.31 -2.09 -19.89
C GLN A 235 -15.47 -0.99 -19.25
N LEU A 236 -14.15 -1.03 -19.45
CA LEU A 236 -13.22 0.06 -19.15
C LEU A 236 -12.54 0.51 -20.44
N ASP A 237 -12.60 1.81 -20.69
CA ASP A 237 -11.94 2.48 -21.79
C ASP A 237 -10.70 3.19 -21.24
N LEU A 238 -9.52 2.85 -21.75
CA LEU A 238 -8.23 3.39 -21.32
C LEU A 238 -7.49 4.02 -22.49
N PHE A 239 -7.09 5.28 -22.35
CA PHE A 239 -6.37 6.04 -23.37
C PHE A 239 -4.96 6.32 -22.86
N LEU A 240 -3.99 5.71 -23.52
CA LEU A 240 -2.57 5.86 -23.19
C LEU A 240 -1.88 6.70 -24.28
N PRO A 241 -1.03 7.68 -23.89
CA PRO A 241 -0.05 8.27 -24.78
C PRO A 241 0.80 7.20 -25.47
N ARG A 242 1.29 7.47 -26.69
CA ARG A 242 2.04 6.47 -27.49
C ARG A 242 3.30 5.91 -26.84
N ASP A 243 3.89 6.61 -25.87
CA ASP A 243 5.04 6.13 -25.10
C ASP A 243 4.66 5.25 -23.89
N LEU A 244 3.38 4.89 -23.78
CA LEU A 244 2.80 3.97 -22.81
C LEU A 244 1.95 2.90 -23.53
N VAL A 245 2.19 1.62 -23.22
CA VAL A 245 1.52 0.49 -23.88
C VAL A 245 0.86 -0.39 -22.84
N LEU A 246 -0.41 -0.75 -23.04
CA LEU A 246 -1.09 -1.76 -22.24
C LEU A 246 -0.71 -3.14 -22.79
N GLU A 247 0.20 -3.84 -22.11
CA GLU A 247 0.66 -5.16 -22.56
C GLU A 247 -0.34 -6.26 -22.26
N ASN A 248 -1.02 -6.15 -21.11
CA ASN A 248 -1.95 -7.18 -20.67
C ASN A 248 -2.93 -6.68 -19.61
N VAL A 249 -4.01 -7.43 -19.45
CA VAL A 249 -4.99 -7.29 -18.37
C VAL A 249 -5.18 -8.64 -17.71
N THR A 250 -5.12 -8.70 -16.38
CA THR A 250 -5.20 -9.97 -15.66
C THR A 250 -5.82 -9.81 -14.28
N THR A 251 -6.05 -10.93 -13.61
CA THR A 251 -6.58 -11.03 -12.24
C THR A 251 -5.76 -12.09 -11.49
N ILE A 252 -6.02 -12.30 -10.19
CA ILE A 252 -5.44 -13.44 -9.49
C ILE A 252 -6.07 -14.75 -9.98
N LYS A 253 -5.32 -15.85 -9.95
CA LYS A 253 -5.74 -17.17 -10.44
C LYS A 253 -7.10 -17.63 -9.88
N GLN A 254 -7.36 -17.33 -8.61
CA GLN A 254 -8.58 -17.71 -7.90
C GLN A 254 -9.73 -16.71 -8.09
N SER A 255 -9.54 -15.61 -8.82
CA SER A 255 -10.64 -14.71 -9.18
C SER A 255 -11.60 -15.42 -10.13
N SER A 256 -12.89 -15.13 -10.05
CA SER A 256 -13.88 -15.55 -11.05
C SER A 256 -13.89 -14.64 -12.28
N TYR A 257 -13.36 -13.43 -12.16
CA TYR A 257 -13.32 -12.46 -13.25
C TYR A 257 -12.20 -12.79 -14.24
N ARG A 258 -12.51 -12.66 -15.52
CA ARG A 258 -11.58 -12.77 -16.65
C ARG A 258 -11.74 -11.53 -17.51
N LEU A 259 -10.63 -10.82 -17.66
CA LEU A 259 -10.54 -9.63 -18.49
C LEU A 259 -9.90 -10.00 -19.82
N HIS A 260 -10.26 -9.26 -20.85
CA HIS A 260 -9.54 -9.28 -22.12
C HIS A 260 -9.58 -7.89 -22.75
N ILE A 261 -8.56 -7.60 -23.55
CA ILE A 261 -8.53 -6.43 -24.42
C ILE A 261 -9.41 -6.77 -25.62
N ALA A 262 -10.59 -6.17 -25.70
CA ALA A 262 -11.57 -6.41 -26.76
C ALA A 262 -11.21 -5.66 -28.05
N GLY A 263 -10.39 -4.62 -27.97
CA GLY A 263 -9.88 -3.90 -29.12
C GLY A 263 -8.92 -2.78 -28.73
N SER A 264 -8.16 -2.32 -29.73
CA SER A 264 -7.34 -1.13 -29.61
C SER A 264 -7.40 -0.31 -30.90
N ARG A 265 -7.41 1.02 -30.78
CA ARG A 265 -7.32 1.93 -31.94
C ARG A 265 -6.44 3.12 -31.62
N GLU A 266 -5.73 3.62 -32.62
CA GLU A 266 -5.04 4.91 -32.51
C GLU A 266 -6.01 6.06 -32.75
N LEU A 267 -5.84 7.15 -32.01
CA LEU A 267 -6.62 8.37 -32.20
C LEU A 267 -5.86 9.59 -31.70
N ASN A 268 -6.32 10.77 -32.10
CA ASN A 268 -5.75 12.03 -31.65
C ASN A 268 -6.69 12.73 -30.65
N ILE A 269 -6.15 13.03 -29.48
CA ILE A 269 -6.80 13.82 -28.44
C ILE A 269 -6.11 15.17 -28.42
N ASN A 270 -6.78 16.24 -28.85
CA ASN A 270 -6.19 17.57 -29.01
C ASN A 270 -4.85 17.59 -29.76
N LYS A 271 -4.81 16.93 -30.93
CA LYS A 271 -3.59 16.82 -31.75
C LYS A 271 -2.43 16.06 -31.08
N GLN A 272 -2.65 15.45 -29.92
CA GLN A 272 -1.71 14.53 -29.29
C GLN A 272 -2.14 13.10 -29.59
N PRO A 273 -1.22 12.20 -29.97
CA PRO A 273 -1.56 10.84 -30.33
C PRO A 273 -1.71 9.94 -29.10
N PHE A 274 -2.77 9.13 -29.11
CA PHE A 274 -3.11 8.15 -28.08
C PHE A 274 -3.43 6.79 -28.70
N THR A 275 -3.22 5.75 -27.91
CA THR A 275 -3.81 4.42 -28.14
C THR A 275 -4.96 4.23 -27.17
N HIS A 276 -6.15 4.00 -27.72
CA HIS A 276 -7.35 3.65 -26.97
C HIS A 276 -7.45 2.14 -26.86
N TYR A 277 -7.62 1.63 -25.64
CA TYR A 277 -7.85 0.23 -25.32
C TYR A 277 -9.23 0.04 -24.73
N VAL A 278 -9.98 -0.91 -25.27
CA VAL A 278 -11.28 -1.34 -24.74
C VAL A 278 -11.08 -2.63 -23.96
N ILE A 279 -11.38 -2.62 -22.68
CA ILE A 279 -11.19 -3.75 -21.77
C ILE A 279 -12.56 -4.23 -21.28
N LYS A 280 -12.84 -5.51 -21.42
CA LYS A 280 -14.14 -6.11 -21.01
C LYS A 280 -13.94 -7.22 -19.99
N SER A 281 -14.92 -7.35 -19.10
CA SER A 281 -15.02 -8.48 -18.17
C SER A 281 -16.01 -9.51 -18.70
N ASN A 282 -15.71 -10.79 -18.49
CA ASN A 282 -16.64 -11.90 -18.77
C ASN A 282 -17.84 -11.94 -17.81
N LEU A 283 -17.71 -11.35 -16.62
CA LEU A 283 -18.74 -11.30 -15.60
C LEU A 283 -19.07 -9.86 -15.24
N ALA A 284 -20.34 -9.62 -14.98
CA ALA A 284 -20.78 -8.39 -14.37
C ALA A 284 -20.18 -8.23 -12.96
N GLN A 285 -19.79 -7.01 -12.64
CA GLN A 285 -19.23 -6.66 -11.33
C GLN A 285 -20.34 -6.71 -10.27
N LYS A 286 -20.01 -7.27 -9.10
CA LYS A 286 -20.91 -7.31 -7.95
C LYS A 286 -20.80 -6.05 -7.10
N CYS A 287 -21.88 -5.71 -6.39
CA CYS A 287 -21.80 -4.76 -5.27
C CYS A 287 -21.22 -5.47 -4.03
N LYS A 288 -20.14 -4.92 -3.45
CA LYS A 288 -19.48 -5.53 -2.28
C LYS A 288 -18.86 -4.46 -1.38
N VAL A 289 -19.11 -4.55 -0.07
CA VAL A 289 -18.68 -3.56 0.95
C VAL A 289 -17.19 -3.68 1.34
N LYS A 290 -16.49 -4.75 0.97
CA LYS A 290 -15.06 -4.89 1.26
C LYS A 290 -14.40 -5.66 0.13
N PRO A 291 -13.66 -5.02 -0.80
CA PRO A 291 -12.95 -5.77 -1.82
C PRO A 291 -11.91 -6.64 -1.14
N ASP A 292 -11.67 -7.79 -1.75
CA ASP A 292 -10.51 -8.62 -1.44
C ASP A 292 -9.67 -8.80 -2.72
N PRO A 293 -8.52 -9.48 -2.67
CA PRO A 293 -7.67 -9.65 -3.85
C PRO A 293 -8.35 -10.32 -5.05
N HIS A 294 -9.46 -11.06 -4.87
CA HIS A 294 -10.22 -11.67 -5.96
C HIS A 294 -11.02 -10.62 -6.76
N ASP A 295 -11.27 -9.46 -6.17
CA ASP A 295 -12.00 -8.32 -6.74
C ASP A 295 -11.07 -7.29 -7.39
N VAL A 296 -9.89 -7.70 -7.88
CA VAL A 296 -8.89 -6.79 -8.44
C VAL A 296 -8.56 -7.14 -9.87
N TYR A 297 -8.70 -6.14 -10.74
CA TYR A 297 -8.21 -6.13 -12.10
C TYR A 297 -6.83 -5.50 -12.11
N THR A 298 -5.89 -6.11 -12.81
CA THR A 298 -4.50 -5.66 -12.89
C THR A 298 -4.17 -5.35 -14.34
N LEU A 299 -3.92 -4.07 -14.63
CA LEU A 299 -3.52 -3.58 -15.94
C LEU A 299 -1.99 -3.46 -15.96
N LEU A 300 -1.33 -4.16 -16.88
CA LEU A 300 0.14 -4.14 -17.02
C LEU A 300 0.53 -3.12 -18.10
N ILE A 301 1.05 -1.97 -17.67
CA ILE A 301 1.38 -0.83 -18.53
C ILE A 301 2.89 -0.70 -18.63
N ARG A 302 3.44 -0.72 -19.85
CA ARG A 302 4.86 -0.51 -20.13
C ARG A 302 5.12 0.94 -20.51
N SER A 303 6.24 1.49 -20.03
CA SER A 303 6.83 2.69 -20.59
C SER A 303 7.82 2.34 -21.70
N THR A 304 7.57 2.82 -22.91
CA THR A 304 8.39 2.54 -24.11
C THR A 304 9.21 3.75 -24.56
N GLY A 305 8.88 4.95 -24.09
CA GLY A 305 9.61 6.17 -24.40
C GLY A 305 10.97 6.27 -23.70
N GLN A 306 11.88 7.02 -24.30
CA GLN A 306 13.11 7.45 -23.63
C GLN A 306 12.76 8.40 -22.48
N TYR A 307 13.52 8.30 -21.39
CA TYR A 307 13.37 9.21 -20.26
C TYR A 307 13.78 10.63 -20.66
N ASP A 308 12.86 11.58 -20.47
CA ASP A 308 13.10 13.01 -20.62
C ASP A 308 12.72 13.70 -19.28
N ALA A 309 13.71 14.27 -18.60
CA ALA A 309 13.52 14.93 -17.31
C ALA A 309 12.58 16.14 -17.40
N GLN A 310 12.54 16.83 -18.54
CA GLN A 310 11.66 17.98 -18.78
C GLN A 310 10.23 17.53 -19.09
N LYS A 311 10.07 16.34 -19.67
CA LYS A 311 8.79 15.70 -20.00
C LYS A 311 8.60 14.44 -19.18
N ARG A 312 8.69 14.54 -17.86
CA ARG A 312 8.47 13.38 -16.96
C ARG A 312 7.00 13.07 -16.68
N THR A 313 6.09 13.98 -17.02
CA THR A 313 4.66 13.81 -16.75
C THR A 313 3.89 13.61 -18.05
N ARG A 314 2.96 12.66 -18.05
CA ARG A 314 1.97 12.43 -19.11
C ARG A 314 0.57 12.49 -18.54
N THR A 315 -0.40 12.65 -19.43
CA THR A 315 -1.81 12.49 -19.10
C THR A 315 -2.34 11.28 -19.84
N ALA A 316 -2.91 10.33 -19.11
CA ALA A 316 -3.73 9.26 -19.64
C ALA A 316 -5.20 9.55 -19.28
N TYR A 317 -6.14 8.89 -19.96
CA TYR A 317 -7.57 9.03 -19.65
C TYR A 317 -8.20 7.66 -19.41
N VAL A 318 -9.21 7.62 -18.55
CA VAL A 318 -9.92 6.40 -18.21
C VAL A 318 -11.37 6.68 -17.90
N TYR A 319 -12.26 5.80 -18.33
CA TYR A 319 -13.65 5.74 -17.87
C TYR A 319 -14.22 4.34 -17.99
N ALA A 320 -15.23 4.04 -17.18
CA ALA A 320 -16.01 2.82 -17.31
C ALA A 320 -17.36 3.07 -18.01
N GLN A 321 -17.91 2.02 -18.60
CA GLN A 321 -19.26 1.97 -19.11
C GLN A 321 -20.01 0.77 -18.51
N TRP A 322 -21.31 0.94 -18.27
CA TRP A 322 -22.22 -0.14 -17.87
C TRP A 322 -23.44 -0.19 -18.79
N ASP A 323 -24.07 -1.36 -18.84
CA ASP A 323 -25.27 -1.62 -19.65
C ASP A 323 -25.07 -1.21 -21.12
N ASN A 324 -23.95 -1.66 -21.69
CA ASN A 324 -23.57 -1.43 -23.09
C ASN A 324 -23.59 0.06 -23.50
N GLY A 325 -23.07 0.94 -22.64
CA GLY A 325 -22.94 2.37 -22.91
C GLY A 325 -24.17 3.20 -22.53
N ARG A 326 -25.24 2.60 -21.98
CA ARG A 326 -26.37 3.37 -21.44
C ARG A 326 -26.00 4.13 -20.17
N ILE A 327 -25.03 3.62 -19.41
CA ILE A 327 -24.41 4.32 -18.29
C ILE A 327 -22.94 4.52 -18.62
N VAL A 328 -22.49 5.77 -18.69
CA VAL A 328 -21.10 6.10 -19.03
C VAL A 328 -20.49 6.93 -17.91
N GLU A 329 -19.32 6.53 -17.42
CA GLU A 329 -18.56 7.35 -16.50
C GLU A 329 -17.92 8.54 -17.23
N VAL A 330 -17.94 9.70 -16.59
CA VAL A 330 -17.22 10.88 -17.07
C VAL A 330 -15.72 10.56 -17.09
N PRO A 331 -15.03 10.73 -18.24
CA PRO A 331 -13.60 10.54 -18.37
C PRO A 331 -12.79 11.22 -17.27
N GLN A 332 -11.94 10.42 -16.63
CA GLN A 332 -11.00 10.85 -15.62
C GLN A 332 -9.60 10.98 -16.22
N ALA A 333 -8.90 12.05 -15.88
CA ALA A 333 -7.49 12.20 -16.20
C ALA A 333 -6.63 11.49 -15.14
N LEU A 334 -5.69 10.68 -15.63
CA LEU A 334 -4.63 10.05 -14.84
C LEU A 334 -3.30 10.78 -15.13
N THR A 335 -2.64 11.28 -14.10
CA THR A 335 -1.31 11.87 -14.21
C THR A 335 -0.26 10.78 -14.10
N VAL A 336 0.40 10.45 -15.20
CA VAL A 336 1.47 9.45 -15.22
C VAL A 336 2.83 10.13 -15.02
N ASN A 337 3.56 9.74 -13.98
CA ASN A 337 4.89 10.23 -13.66
C ASN A 337 5.92 9.16 -14.03
N ILE A 338 6.79 9.50 -14.98
CA ILE A 338 7.87 8.65 -15.49
C ILE A 338 9.16 8.96 -14.71
N TYR A 339 9.76 7.94 -14.11
CA TYR A 339 11.04 7.98 -13.39
C TYR A 339 12.19 7.53 -14.30
N PRO A 340 13.45 7.85 -13.95
CA PRO A 340 14.59 7.36 -14.72
C PRO A 340 14.61 5.82 -14.79
N PRO A 341 15.27 5.24 -15.80
CA PRO A 341 15.41 3.79 -15.93
C PRO A 341 15.96 3.12 -14.67
N LEU A 342 15.54 1.88 -14.44
CA LEU A 342 16.06 1.06 -13.35
C LEU A 342 17.52 0.69 -13.63
N ALA A 343 18.37 0.76 -12.60
CA ALA A 343 19.82 0.56 -12.75
C ALA A 343 20.23 -0.86 -13.18
N GLY A 344 19.37 -1.87 -12.97
CA GLY A 344 19.61 -3.23 -13.47
C GLY A 344 20.75 -4.00 -12.78
N LYS A 345 21.20 -3.55 -11.60
CA LYS A 345 22.27 -4.19 -10.83
C LYS A 345 21.71 -4.84 -9.55
N THR A 346 22.24 -6.02 -9.24
CA THR A 346 21.81 -6.85 -8.12
C THR A 346 23.02 -7.22 -7.24
N PRO A 347 22.99 -6.94 -5.93
CA PRO A 347 24.06 -7.37 -5.02
C PRO A 347 24.08 -8.90 -4.85
N ARG A 348 25.28 -9.46 -4.59
CA ARG A 348 25.50 -10.91 -4.44
C ARG A 348 25.54 -11.37 -2.97
N LEU A 349 26.16 -10.57 -2.11
CA LEU A 349 26.27 -10.80 -0.66
C LEU A 349 25.07 -10.23 0.11
N PHE A 350 24.64 -9.01 -0.23
CA PHE A 350 23.46 -8.40 0.39
C PHE A 350 22.17 -9.05 -0.12
N GLN A 351 21.23 -9.27 0.79
CA GLN A 351 19.90 -9.73 0.43
C GLN A 351 18.99 -8.56 0.03
N SER A 352 18.28 -8.71 -1.08
CA SER A 352 17.17 -7.84 -1.47
C SER A 352 15.95 -8.74 -1.74
N GLU A 353 15.01 -8.74 -0.80
CA GLU A 353 13.88 -9.66 -0.78
C GLU A 353 12.54 -8.97 -1.02
N MET A 354 11.72 -9.53 -1.90
CA MET A 354 10.36 -9.05 -2.19
C MET A 354 9.31 -10.08 -1.79
N TRP A 355 8.39 -9.68 -0.91
CA TRP A 355 7.21 -10.47 -0.58
C TRP A 355 6.12 -10.20 -1.61
N GLY A 356 5.79 -11.22 -2.39
CA GLY A 356 4.99 -11.09 -3.60
C GLY A 356 3.50 -10.80 -3.37
N GLY A 357 2.97 -11.12 -2.18
CA GLY A 357 1.55 -10.93 -1.89
C GLY A 357 0.64 -11.65 -2.88
N PHE A 358 -0.47 -11.02 -3.28
CA PHE A 358 -1.37 -11.63 -4.26
C PHE A 358 -0.83 -11.60 -5.70
N MET A 359 0.13 -10.73 -6.00
CA MET A 359 0.65 -10.58 -7.36
C MET A 359 1.52 -11.72 -7.84
N VAL A 360 2.10 -12.52 -6.96
CA VAL A 360 2.80 -13.74 -7.38
C VAL A 360 1.82 -14.87 -7.77
N ASN A 361 0.52 -14.61 -7.71
CA ASN A 361 -0.54 -15.54 -8.07
C ASN A 361 -1.46 -15.01 -9.19
N LEU A 362 -0.96 -14.14 -10.08
CA LEU A 362 -1.72 -13.70 -11.25
C LEU A 362 -2.05 -14.89 -12.17
N ALA A 363 -3.22 -14.83 -12.80
CA ALA A 363 -3.74 -15.87 -13.67
C ALA A 363 -2.86 -16.04 -14.93
N ASP A 364 -2.36 -14.94 -15.49
CA ASP A 364 -1.39 -14.96 -16.58
C ASP A 364 0.05 -15.00 -16.02
N SER A 365 0.59 -16.22 -15.93
CA SER A 365 1.94 -16.43 -15.40
C SER A 365 3.04 -15.87 -16.30
N ALA A 366 2.82 -15.81 -17.63
CA ALA A 366 3.83 -15.30 -18.56
C ALA A 366 3.94 -13.77 -18.45
N ALA A 367 2.81 -13.08 -18.36
CA ALA A 367 2.78 -11.64 -18.12
C ALA A 367 3.30 -11.27 -16.73
N ASN A 368 2.99 -12.09 -15.72
CA ASN A 368 3.55 -11.91 -14.39
C ASN A 368 5.08 -12.05 -14.40
N LEU A 369 5.61 -13.08 -15.06
CA LEU A 369 7.05 -13.26 -15.20
C LEU A 369 7.71 -12.05 -15.88
N ARG A 370 7.11 -11.49 -16.94
CA ARG A 370 7.63 -10.26 -17.58
C ARG A 370 7.68 -9.09 -16.60
N PHE A 371 6.62 -8.85 -15.82
CA PHE A 371 6.62 -7.80 -14.81
C PHE A 371 7.73 -8.01 -13.76
N LEU A 372 7.85 -9.24 -13.26
CA LEU A 372 8.84 -9.59 -12.26
C LEU A 372 10.26 -9.42 -12.80
N THR A 373 10.54 -9.82 -14.03
CA THR A 373 11.86 -9.65 -14.67
C THR A 373 12.14 -8.18 -15.00
N ASP A 374 11.22 -7.48 -15.67
CA ASP A 374 11.46 -6.13 -16.19
C ASP A 374 11.43 -5.04 -15.13
N THR A 375 10.86 -5.31 -13.96
CA THR A 375 10.70 -4.30 -12.91
C THR A 375 11.29 -4.78 -11.60
N VAL A 376 10.83 -5.91 -11.07
CA VAL A 376 11.29 -6.36 -9.74
C VAL A 376 12.76 -6.77 -9.79
N GLN A 377 13.17 -7.63 -10.71
CA GLN A 377 14.56 -8.06 -10.85
C GLN A 377 15.47 -6.90 -11.28
N LYS A 378 15.06 -6.07 -12.25
CA LYS A 378 15.83 -4.87 -12.65
C LYS A 378 15.95 -3.81 -11.55
N SER A 379 15.08 -3.85 -10.53
CA SER A 379 15.24 -3.05 -9.31
C SER A 379 16.28 -3.62 -8.34
N GLY A 380 16.93 -4.73 -8.68
CA GLY A 380 18.03 -5.33 -7.95
C GLY A 380 17.62 -6.34 -6.88
N PHE A 381 16.37 -6.83 -6.89
CA PHE A 381 15.93 -7.90 -6.00
C PHE A 381 16.57 -9.24 -6.40
N ASN A 382 17.09 -9.99 -5.42
CA ASN A 382 17.66 -11.33 -5.62
C ASN A 382 16.84 -12.45 -4.96
N ARG A 383 15.76 -12.12 -4.23
CA ARG A 383 14.83 -13.09 -3.64
C ARG A 383 13.36 -12.71 -3.87
N LEU A 384 12.53 -13.68 -4.24
CA LEU A 384 11.09 -13.49 -4.45
C LEU A 384 10.26 -14.61 -3.80
N GLN A 385 9.13 -14.22 -3.22
CA GLN A 385 8.19 -15.16 -2.61
C GLN A 385 7.40 -15.93 -3.67
N ASN A 386 7.30 -17.26 -3.53
CA ASN A 386 6.33 -18.13 -4.21
C ASN A 386 6.34 -18.17 -5.76
N PHE A 387 7.09 -17.34 -6.48
CA PHE A 387 7.16 -17.36 -7.95
C PHE A 387 8.59 -17.57 -8.46
N PRO A 388 8.82 -18.50 -9.41
CA PRO A 388 10.15 -18.71 -9.98
C PRO A 388 10.48 -17.61 -11.00
N VAL A 389 11.56 -16.88 -10.77
CA VAL A 389 12.12 -15.90 -11.72
C VAL A 389 13.58 -16.31 -11.97
N PRO A 390 14.00 -16.55 -13.23
CA PRO A 390 15.37 -16.90 -13.54
C PRO A 390 16.36 -15.90 -12.97
N GLY A 391 17.38 -16.36 -12.24
CA GLY A 391 18.38 -15.51 -11.58
C GLY A 391 17.97 -14.93 -10.22
N MET A 392 16.80 -15.29 -9.69
CA MET A 392 16.39 -14.97 -8.30
C MET A 392 16.19 -16.24 -7.50
N LYS A 393 16.56 -16.22 -6.21
CA LYS A 393 16.19 -17.30 -5.28
C LYS A 393 14.70 -17.21 -4.95
N ARG A 394 14.02 -18.36 -4.97
CA ARG A 394 12.61 -18.48 -4.61
C ARG A 394 12.49 -18.87 -3.15
N PHE A 395 11.69 -18.13 -2.38
CA PHE A 395 11.40 -18.49 -1.00
C PHE A 395 9.92 -18.77 -0.76
N GLY A 396 9.64 -19.69 0.15
CA GLY A 396 8.29 -20.14 0.51
C GLY A 396 8.07 -20.03 2.02
N VAL A 397 6.84 -19.76 2.43
CA VAL A 397 6.49 -19.64 3.86
C VAL A 397 6.10 -21.01 4.41
N LEU A 398 6.73 -21.39 5.52
CA LEU A 398 6.46 -22.60 6.28
C LEU A 398 5.18 -22.42 7.12
N ALA A 399 4.05 -22.89 6.59
CA ALA A 399 2.78 -22.89 7.31
C ALA A 399 2.48 -24.29 7.91
N TYR A 400 2.48 -24.42 9.24
CA TYR A 400 2.19 -25.69 9.93
C TYR A 400 0.89 -26.35 9.46
N GLN A 401 -0.15 -25.55 9.25
CA GLN A 401 -1.46 -26.01 8.76
C GLN A 401 -1.40 -26.68 7.38
N ARG A 402 -0.46 -26.27 6.52
CA ARG A 402 -0.33 -26.81 5.15
C ARG A 402 0.67 -27.95 5.08
N ILE A 403 1.72 -27.89 5.90
CA ILE A 403 2.85 -28.81 5.81
C ILE A 403 2.60 -30.04 6.68
N ILE A 404 2.36 -29.86 7.99
CA ILE A 404 2.29 -30.99 8.93
C ILE A 404 0.86 -31.51 9.06
N ASN A 405 -0.11 -30.62 9.22
CA ASN A 405 -1.46 -31.00 9.66
C ASN A 405 -2.17 -32.02 8.76
N PRO A 406 -2.18 -31.90 7.41
CA PRO A 406 -2.98 -32.79 6.56
C PRO A 406 -2.56 -34.26 6.67
N ARG A 407 -1.27 -34.54 6.83
CA ARG A 407 -0.74 -35.90 6.96
C ARG A 407 -0.72 -36.40 8.39
N ALA A 408 -0.48 -35.52 9.33
CA ALA A 408 -0.47 -35.90 10.73
C ALA A 408 -1.89 -36.14 11.29
N LYS A 409 -2.98 -35.75 10.59
CA LYS A 409 -4.38 -36.09 10.96
C LYS A 409 -4.57 -37.56 11.38
N LYS A 410 -3.99 -38.52 10.64
CA LYS A 410 -4.06 -39.94 10.99
C LYS A 410 -3.36 -40.23 12.31
N LEU A 411 -2.13 -39.73 12.48
CA LEU A 411 -1.37 -39.85 13.73
C LEU A 411 -2.18 -39.30 14.91
N TYR A 412 -2.88 -38.19 14.76
CA TYR A 412 -3.67 -37.60 15.85
C TYR A 412 -4.97 -38.31 16.16
N SER A 413 -5.58 -38.98 15.17
CA SER A 413 -6.71 -39.88 15.46
C SER A 413 -6.30 -41.08 16.31
N GLN A 414 -5.03 -41.49 16.19
CA GLN A 414 -4.44 -42.58 16.96
C GLN A 414 -3.85 -42.09 18.30
N HIS A 415 -3.41 -40.84 18.36
CA HIS A 415 -2.80 -40.19 19.52
C HIS A 415 -3.52 -38.88 19.89
N PRO A 416 -4.78 -38.94 20.39
CA PRO A 416 -5.52 -37.74 20.77
C PRO A 416 -4.80 -36.93 21.85
N GLU A 417 -3.98 -37.58 22.68
CA GLU A 417 -3.15 -36.96 23.71
C GLU A 417 -2.05 -36.07 23.14
N TYR A 418 -1.70 -36.14 21.84
CA TYR A 418 -0.72 -35.26 21.20
C TYR A 418 -1.25 -33.86 20.91
N ARG A 419 -2.55 -33.63 21.13
CA ARG A 419 -3.18 -32.34 20.91
C ARG A 419 -2.73 -31.31 21.94
N LYS A 420 -2.68 -30.05 21.50
CA LYS A 420 -2.41 -28.88 22.32
C LYS A 420 -3.58 -28.64 23.27
N ILE A 421 -3.22 -28.27 24.50
CA ILE A 421 -4.15 -27.72 25.50
C ILE A 421 -3.93 -26.22 25.56
N ASN A 422 -4.99 -25.42 25.42
CA ASN A 422 -4.92 -23.96 25.50
C ASN A 422 -4.80 -23.45 26.95
N SER A 423 -4.61 -22.15 27.13
CA SER A 423 -4.45 -21.54 28.47
C SER A 423 -5.67 -21.70 29.37
N SER A 424 -6.87 -21.82 28.79
CA SER A 424 -8.12 -22.06 29.51
C SER A 424 -8.36 -23.55 29.81
N GLY A 425 -7.45 -24.42 29.35
CA GLY A 425 -7.50 -25.85 29.55
C GLY A 425 -8.29 -26.66 28.53
N GLY A 426 -8.82 -26.02 27.49
CA GLY A 426 -9.52 -26.67 26.39
C GLY A 426 -8.56 -27.36 25.41
N VAL A 427 -8.98 -28.52 24.89
CA VAL A 427 -8.28 -29.23 23.84
C VAL A 427 -8.51 -28.52 22.50
N VAL A 428 -7.43 -28.16 21.80
CA VAL A 428 -7.51 -27.42 20.54
C VAL A 428 -8.01 -28.33 19.39
N SER A 429 -9.00 -27.87 18.63
CA SER A 429 -9.57 -28.60 17.48
C SER A 429 -8.52 -28.86 16.38
N THR A 430 -8.60 -30.02 15.73
CA THR A 430 -7.75 -30.41 14.58
C THR A 430 -7.96 -29.57 13.33
N ASP A 431 -9.03 -28.76 13.27
CA ASP A 431 -9.28 -27.84 12.16
C ASP A 431 -8.56 -26.49 12.32
N GLN A 432 -8.03 -26.21 13.51
CA GLN A 432 -7.21 -25.02 13.73
C GLN A 432 -5.82 -25.21 13.14
N ALA A 433 -5.16 -24.11 12.77
CA ALA A 433 -3.82 -24.17 12.18
C ALA A 433 -2.76 -24.80 13.10
N ASN A 434 -2.98 -24.78 14.43
CA ASN A 434 -1.94 -24.94 15.43
C ASN A 434 -2.37 -25.82 16.62
N PHE A 435 -2.71 -27.08 16.33
CA PHE A 435 -3.30 -27.98 17.32
C PHE A 435 -2.33 -29.00 17.91
N ILE A 436 -1.06 -29.01 17.49
CA ILE A 436 -0.04 -29.96 17.94
C ILE A 436 0.55 -29.48 19.27
N CYS A 437 0.67 -30.37 20.25
CA CYS A 437 1.44 -30.11 21.45
C CYS A 437 2.90 -29.78 21.08
N THR A 438 3.40 -28.64 21.54
CA THR A 438 4.75 -28.16 21.20
C THR A 438 5.87 -29.09 21.65
N ASP A 439 5.65 -29.89 22.68
CA ASP A 439 6.61 -30.92 23.10
C ASP A 439 6.65 -32.12 22.17
N ILE A 440 5.49 -32.54 21.69
CA ILE A 440 5.41 -33.55 20.62
C ILE A 440 6.04 -33.03 19.34
N LEU A 441 5.76 -31.78 18.96
CA LEU A 441 6.33 -31.17 17.75
C LEU A 441 7.86 -31.18 17.75
N ILE A 442 8.50 -30.93 18.89
CA ILE A 442 9.97 -30.87 19.00
C ILE A 442 10.59 -32.26 19.12
N ASN A 443 9.94 -33.17 19.85
CA ASN A 443 10.58 -34.41 20.30
C ASN A 443 10.11 -35.69 19.59
N SER A 444 8.99 -35.67 18.83
CA SER A 444 8.47 -36.88 18.16
C SER A 444 9.21 -37.17 16.85
N PRO A 445 9.86 -38.35 16.71
CA PRO A 445 10.45 -38.79 15.45
C PRO A 445 9.42 -38.92 14.32
N GLU A 446 8.19 -39.33 14.63
CA GLU A 446 7.10 -39.47 13.67
C GLU A 446 6.72 -38.12 13.06
N ILE A 447 6.63 -37.07 13.89
CA ILE A 447 6.39 -35.71 13.40
C ILE A 447 7.56 -35.18 12.57
N ALA A 448 8.79 -35.44 13.00
CA ALA A 448 9.98 -35.03 12.24
C ALA A 448 10.02 -35.71 10.85
N GLU A 449 9.67 -36.99 10.78
CA GLU A 449 9.61 -37.74 9.52
C GLU A 449 8.48 -37.23 8.62
N ILE A 450 7.29 -36.96 9.17
CA ILE A 450 6.19 -36.32 8.42
C ILE A 450 6.63 -34.97 7.86
N ALA A 451 7.28 -34.13 8.69
CA ALA A 451 7.77 -32.83 8.26
C ALA A 451 8.80 -32.98 7.13
N ARG A 452 9.75 -33.90 7.25
CA ARG A 452 10.76 -34.18 6.22
C ARG A 452 10.14 -34.56 4.88
N GLN A 453 9.20 -35.52 4.88
CA GLN A 453 8.51 -35.96 3.67
C GLN A 453 7.73 -34.82 3.01
N GLU A 454 7.06 -34.00 3.81
CA GLU A 454 6.25 -32.90 3.30
C GLU A 454 7.09 -31.74 2.78
N LEU A 455 8.25 -31.46 3.39
CA LEU A 455 9.24 -30.53 2.82
C LEU A 455 9.73 -31.01 1.44
N GLN A 456 10.09 -32.29 1.32
CA GLN A 456 10.54 -32.88 0.05
C GLN A 456 9.45 -32.88 -1.02
N ARG A 457 8.19 -33.05 -0.62
CA ARG A 457 7.06 -33.12 -1.55
C ARG A 457 6.57 -31.74 -1.98
N GLN A 458 6.31 -30.85 -1.02
CA GLN A 458 5.63 -29.57 -1.28
C GLN A 458 6.60 -28.43 -1.61
N LEU A 459 7.84 -28.50 -1.12
CA LEU A 459 8.76 -27.36 -1.11
C LEU A 459 10.09 -27.63 -1.81
N LYS A 460 10.17 -28.68 -2.63
CA LYS A 460 11.38 -29.03 -3.40
C LYS A 460 11.89 -27.90 -4.30
N ASP A 461 10.98 -27.10 -4.87
CA ASP A 461 11.29 -26.05 -5.86
C ASP A 461 11.60 -24.68 -5.22
N PHE A 462 11.81 -24.63 -3.90
CA PHE A 462 12.18 -23.43 -3.16
C PHE A 462 13.63 -23.51 -2.69
N ASP A 463 14.36 -22.42 -2.79
CA ASP A 463 15.75 -22.33 -2.31
C ASP A 463 15.81 -22.03 -0.81
N ILE A 464 14.78 -21.32 -0.31
CA ILE A 464 14.74 -20.77 1.04
C ILE A 464 13.36 -21.04 1.65
N LEU A 465 13.35 -21.45 2.91
CA LEU A 465 12.13 -21.71 3.66
C LEU A 465 12.02 -20.71 4.82
N CYS A 466 10.96 -19.92 4.79
CA CYS A 466 10.68 -18.85 5.74
C CYS A 466 9.73 -19.35 6.84
N LEU A 467 10.20 -19.43 8.07
CA LEU A 467 9.32 -19.51 9.24
C LEU A 467 8.86 -18.09 9.60
N ASP A 468 7.67 -17.73 9.12
CA ASP A 468 6.97 -16.48 9.48
C ASP A 468 6.25 -16.67 10.82
N TYR A 469 6.76 -16.05 11.88
CA TYR A 469 6.31 -16.30 13.24
C TYR A 469 6.06 -15.02 14.04
N GLU A 470 4.79 -14.78 14.36
CA GLU A 470 4.35 -13.61 15.12
C GLU A 470 3.24 -13.97 16.10
N ALA A 471 3.50 -14.92 17.00
CA ALA A 471 2.49 -15.44 17.93
C ALA A 471 2.85 -15.24 19.42
N PRO A 472 1.87 -14.87 20.26
CA PRO A 472 2.10 -14.54 21.66
C PRO A 472 2.43 -15.77 22.52
N ALA A 473 3.16 -15.56 23.61
CA ALA A 473 3.58 -16.64 24.49
C ALA A 473 2.41 -17.31 25.23
N LYS A 474 1.30 -16.59 25.44
CA LYS A 474 0.14 -17.08 26.18
C LYS A 474 -0.74 -18.04 25.37
N ASP A 475 -1.17 -17.61 24.20
CA ASP A 475 -2.24 -18.25 23.41
C ASP A 475 -1.85 -18.44 21.94
N GLY A 476 -0.58 -18.18 21.62
CA GLY A 476 -0.03 -18.35 20.28
C GLY A 476 0.02 -19.80 19.83
N MET A 477 0.44 -19.99 18.58
CA MET A 477 0.41 -21.28 17.91
C MET A 477 1.20 -22.38 18.64
N LEU A 478 2.26 -22.02 19.36
CA LEU A 478 3.10 -22.94 20.13
C LEU A 478 2.83 -22.93 21.64
N SER A 479 1.85 -22.18 22.12
CA SER A 479 1.55 -22.11 23.55
C SER A 479 0.68 -23.28 23.99
N CYS A 480 1.27 -24.29 24.63
CA CYS A 480 0.57 -25.50 25.06
C CYS A 480 0.71 -25.73 26.58
N TYR A 481 -0.40 -26.05 27.24
CA TYR A 481 -0.53 -26.20 28.68
C TYR A 481 -0.87 -27.65 29.10
N CYS A 482 -0.52 -28.63 28.28
CA CYS A 482 -0.66 -30.03 28.68
C CYS A 482 0.43 -30.39 29.71
N GLN A 483 0.26 -31.51 30.42
CA GLN A 483 1.19 -31.91 31.48
C GLN A 483 2.64 -32.05 31.01
N ARG A 484 2.87 -32.46 29.76
CA ARG A 484 4.23 -32.53 29.17
C ARG A 484 4.89 -31.16 29.11
N CYS A 485 4.17 -30.17 28.56
CA CYS A 485 4.68 -28.80 28.46
C CYS A 485 4.85 -28.13 29.83
N LEU A 486 3.94 -28.38 30.78
CA LEU A 486 4.06 -27.84 32.14
C LEU A 486 5.25 -28.47 32.90
N LYS A 487 5.52 -29.76 32.70
CA LYS A 487 6.71 -30.42 33.24
C LYS A 487 8.00 -29.83 32.66
N ALA A 488 8.07 -29.70 31.33
CA ALA A 488 9.21 -29.07 30.66
C ALA A 488 9.42 -27.61 31.12
N PHE A 489 8.32 -26.88 31.38
CA PHE A 489 8.39 -25.55 31.96
C PHE A 489 8.91 -25.57 33.41
N ALA A 490 8.40 -26.46 34.27
CA ALA A 490 8.84 -26.58 35.65
C ALA A 490 10.35 -26.87 35.74
N GLU A 491 10.84 -27.77 34.89
CA GLU A 491 12.26 -28.08 34.75
C GLU A 491 13.07 -26.85 34.33
N PHE A 492 12.66 -26.18 33.24
CA PHE A 492 13.29 -24.95 32.77
C PHE A 492 13.34 -23.86 33.85
N ALA A 493 12.23 -23.67 34.56
CA ALA A 493 12.05 -22.63 35.56
C ALA A 493 12.66 -22.99 36.93
N ARG A 494 13.15 -24.23 37.10
CA ARG A 494 13.65 -24.83 38.35
C ARG A 494 12.63 -24.77 39.48
N LEU A 495 11.40 -25.17 39.19
CA LEU A 495 10.31 -25.25 40.16
C LEU A 495 10.34 -26.62 40.86
N SER A 496 10.08 -26.64 42.17
CA SER A 496 10.02 -27.88 42.96
C SER A 496 8.82 -28.75 42.60
N THR A 497 7.76 -28.17 42.03
CA THR A 497 6.56 -28.86 41.57
C THR A 497 6.13 -28.36 40.20
N VAL A 498 5.37 -29.18 39.49
CA VAL A 498 4.74 -28.77 38.22
C VAL A 498 3.64 -27.75 38.54
N PRO A 499 3.71 -26.52 38.01
CA PRO A 499 2.74 -25.48 38.33
C PRO A 499 1.39 -25.77 37.68
N GLU A 500 0.32 -25.34 38.34
CA GLU A 500 -1.01 -25.30 37.75
C GLU A 500 -1.08 -24.27 36.62
N ARG A 501 -1.93 -24.53 35.62
CA ARG A 501 -2.05 -23.67 34.43
C ARG A 501 -2.38 -22.22 34.77
N GLN A 502 -3.26 -22.03 35.74
CA GLN A 502 -3.68 -20.70 36.20
C GLN A 502 -2.53 -19.90 36.83
N ASP A 503 -1.56 -20.58 37.45
CA ASP A 503 -0.41 -19.94 38.07
C ASP A 503 0.60 -19.42 37.04
N ILE A 504 0.61 -19.96 35.83
CA ILE A 504 1.57 -19.57 34.78
C ILE A 504 1.51 -18.07 34.49
N HIS A 505 0.32 -17.50 34.36
CA HIS A 505 0.16 -16.08 34.00
C HIS A 505 0.10 -15.14 35.19
N VAL A 506 -0.17 -15.67 36.39
CA VAL A 506 -0.26 -14.87 37.62
C VAL A 506 1.10 -14.80 38.32
N LYS A 507 1.77 -15.95 38.48
CA LYS A 507 3.00 -16.07 39.27
C LYS A 507 4.25 -16.19 38.38
N TYR A 508 4.13 -16.82 37.22
CA TYR A 508 5.30 -17.23 36.43
C TYR A 508 5.40 -16.61 35.04
N HIS A 509 4.69 -15.50 34.79
CA HIS A 509 4.51 -14.97 33.43
C HIS A 509 5.83 -14.71 32.70
N GLN A 510 6.78 -14.03 33.35
CA GLN A 510 8.07 -13.71 32.73
C GLN A 510 8.91 -14.96 32.43
N LYS A 511 8.93 -15.93 33.35
CA LYS A 511 9.61 -17.23 33.15
C LYS A 511 8.95 -18.00 32.01
N TRP A 512 7.63 -17.94 31.89
CA TRP A 512 6.89 -18.59 30.80
C TRP A 512 7.22 -17.96 29.45
N CYS A 513 7.25 -16.63 29.33
CA CYS A 513 7.70 -15.95 28.11
C CYS A 513 9.13 -16.38 27.72
N ASP A 514 10.03 -16.46 28.70
CA ASP A 514 11.41 -16.89 28.48
C ASP A 514 11.49 -18.37 28.04
N PHE A 515 10.69 -19.25 28.65
CA PHE A 515 10.54 -20.64 28.22
C PHE A 515 10.06 -20.72 26.76
N MET A 516 8.99 -19.99 26.42
CA MET A 516 8.41 -20.00 25.08
C MET A 516 9.38 -19.51 24.01
N THR A 517 10.17 -18.48 24.27
CA THR A 517 11.23 -18.04 23.33
C THR A 517 12.30 -19.13 23.13
N GLY A 518 12.60 -19.91 24.18
CA GLY A 518 13.47 -21.09 24.08
C GLY A 518 12.87 -22.20 23.21
N ARG A 519 11.56 -22.42 23.31
CA ARG A 519 10.84 -23.39 22.45
C ARG A 519 10.87 -22.98 20.98
N ILE A 520 10.77 -21.69 20.66
CA ILE A 520 10.96 -21.21 19.28
C ILE A 520 12.35 -21.56 18.76
N ALA A 521 13.40 -21.34 19.56
CA ALA A 521 14.75 -21.68 19.16
C ALA A 521 14.96 -23.19 18.93
N GLN A 522 14.34 -24.05 19.75
CA GLN A 522 14.35 -25.50 19.55
C GLN A 522 13.67 -25.91 18.24
N ILE A 523 12.52 -25.30 17.92
CA ILE A 523 11.81 -25.54 16.66
C ILE A 523 12.60 -25.03 15.45
N CYS A 524 13.22 -23.85 15.56
CA CYS A 524 14.09 -23.33 14.51
C CYS A 524 15.26 -24.26 14.25
N ARG A 525 15.87 -24.82 15.30
CA ARG A 525 16.94 -25.82 15.15
C ARG A 525 16.46 -27.08 14.44
N MET A 526 15.29 -27.61 14.82
CA MET A 526 14.68 -28.75 14.15
C MET A 526 14.47 -28.47 12.66
N TRP A 527 13.84 -27.34 12.32
CA TRP A 527 13.62 -26.95 10.92
C TRP A 527 14.93 -26.73 10.18
N LYS A 528 15.92 -26.06 10.78
CA LYS A 528 17.21 -25.81 10.16
C LYS A 528 17.90 -27.12 9.78
N ASN A 529 17.89 -28.10 10.67
CA ASN A 529 18.47 -29.41 10.40
C ASN A 529 17.77 -30.09 9.21
N LEU A 530 16.44 -30.07 9.17
CA LEU A 530 15.65 -30.67 8.08
C LEU A 530 15.87 -29.95 6.74
N VAL A 531 15.88 -28.62 6.76
CA VAL A 531 16.00 -27.77 5.57
C VAL A 531 17.43 -27.82 5.01
N ASN A 532 18.46 -27.78 5.87
CA ASN A 532 19.85 -27.83 5.44
C ASN A 532 20.24 -29.21 4.91
N ALA A 533 19.64 -30.30 5.44
CA ALA A 533 19.79 -31.64 4.88
C ALA A 533 19.28 -31.75 3.42
N MET A 534 18.45 -30.79 2.98
CA MET A 534 17.97 -30.67 1.60
C MET A 534 18.73 -29.61 0.79
N ASN A 535 19.86 -29.11 1.30
CA ASN A 535 20.66 -28.02 0.72
C ASN A 535 19.85 -26.73 0.47
N LYS A 536 19.01 -26.35 1.45
CA LYS A 536 18.18 -25.14 1.45
C LYS A 536 18.53 -24.26 2.66
N GLU A 537 18.08 -23.01 2.67
CA GLU A 537 18.31 -22.05 3.76
C GLU A 537 17.07 -21.93 4.66
N LEU A 538 17.22 -21.98 5.99
CA LEU A 538 16.17 -21.59 6.93
C LEU A 538 16.25 -20.08 7.22
N TYR A 539 15.20 -19.39 6.82
CA TYR A 539 14.96 -18.00 7.14
C TYR A 539 13.89 -17.87 8.22
N PHE A 540 14.10 -17.02 9.22
CA PHE A 540 13.11 -16.75 10.27
C PHE A 540 12.69 -15.29 10.25
N TYR A 541 11.39 -15.04 10.14
CA TYR A 541 10.82 -13.70 10.11
C TYR A 541 9.95 -13.43 11.35
N SER A 542 10.16 -12.27 11.99
CA SER A 542 9.33 -11.78 13.10
C SER A 542 9.56 -10.29 13.38
N GLY A 543 9.07 -9.76 14.51
CA GLY A 543 9.39 -8.41 14.97
C GLY A 543 10.82 -8.26 15.51
N TYR A 544 11.35 -7.03 15.48
CA TYR A 544 12.66 -6.67 16.03
C TYR A 544 12.82 -7.01 17.52
N GLN A 545 14.05 -7.15 18.00
CA GLN A 545 14.38 -7.38 19.41
C GLN A 545 13.83 -6.25 20.30
N SER A 546 12.84 -6.55 21.13
CA SER A 546 12.27 -5.60 22.11
C SER A 546 11.52 -6.34 23.21
N PRO A 547 11.33 -5.76 24.42
CA PRO A 547 10.50 -6.36 25.45
C PRO A 547 9.08 -6.71 24.96
N LYS A 548 8.52 -5.91 24.04
CA LYS A 548 7.21 -6.14 23.43
C LYS A 548 7.19 -7.43 22.60
N THR A 549 8.16 -7.62 21.71
CA THR A 549 8.19 -8.79 20.81
C THR A 549 8.52 -10.09 21.55
N LEU A 550 9.23 -10.03 22.68
CA LEU A 550 9.37 -11.18 23.59
C LEU A 550 8.01 -11.69 24.09
N GLN A 551 7.07 -10.80 24.38
CA GLN A 551 5.75 -11.18 24.89
C GLN A 551 4.74 -11.45 23.78
N SER A 552 4.62 -10.51 22.84
CA SER A 552 3.61 -10.54 21.77
C SER A 552 3.93 -11.53 20.66
N TYR A 553 5.22 -11.81 20.40
CA TYR A 553 5.67 -12.71 19.35
C TYR A 553 6.55 -13.85 19.85
N SER A 554 6.77 -13.98 21.17
CA SER A 554 7.62 -15.03 21.75
C SER A 554 9.04 -15.09 21.13
N VAL A 555 9.59 -13.95 20.70
CA VAL A 555 10.89 -13.90 20.02
C VAL A 555 11.96 -13.28 20.90
N ASP A 556 13.07 -14.01 21.05
CA ASP A 556 14.34 -13.50 21.55
C ASP A 556 15.46 -13.86 20.56
N TRP A 557 15.91 -12.87 19.80
CA TRP A 557 16.90 -13.06 18.73
C TRP A 557 18.24 -13.59 19.26
N ARG A 558 18.55 -13.37 20.55
CA ARG A 558 19.75 -13.90 21.19
C ARG A 558 19.76 -15.43 21.20
N LYS A 559 18.58 -16.05 21.33
CA LYS A 559 18.40 -17.50 21.30
C LYS A 559 18.32 -18.07 19.88
N LEU A 560 18.02 -17.20 18.91
CA LEU A 560 17.94 -17.56 17.49
C LEU A 560 19.29 -17.49 16.77
N SER A 561 20.26 -16.74 17.32
CA SER A 561 21.64 -16.70 16.83
C SER A 561 22.19 -18.12 16.62
N GLY A 562 22.63 -18.43 15.39
CA GLY A 562 23.20 -19.71 15.00
C GLY A 562 22.20 -20.87 14.78
N VAL A 563 20.96 -20.79 15.28
CA VAL A 563 19.93 -21.83 15.06
C VAL A 563 19.02 -21.56 13.87
N ILE A 564 19.21 -20.42 13.21
CA ILE A 564 18.67 -20.08 11.88
C ILE A 564 19.85 -19.76 10.95
N ASP A 565 19.64 -19.78 9.64
CA ASP A 565 20.66 -19.32 8.68
C ASP A 565 20.59 -17.81 8.47
N ARG A 566 19.37 -17.25 8.58
CA ARG A 566 19.14 -15.81 8.44
C ARG A 566 17.90 -15.34 9.20
N GLY A 567 17.96 -14.13 9.72
CA GLY A 567 16.83 -13.42 10.31
C GLY A 567 16.25 -12.36 9.40
N GLY A 568 14.94 -12.17 9.47
CA GLY A 568 14.22 -11.05 8.87
C GLY A 568 13.36 -10.37 9.92
N ALA A 569 13.36 -9.05 9.95
CA ALA A 569 12.45 -8.32 10.83
C ALA A 569 11.82 -7.12 10.13
N GLY A 570 10.49 -7.09 10.07
CA GLY A 570 9.71 -6.02 9.44
C GLY A 570 9.13 -5.02 10.43
N TYR A 571 8.39 -4.03 9.92
CA TYR A 571 7.78 -2.85 10.57
C TYR A 571 8.65 -1.59 10.65
N THR A 572 8.01 -0.42 10.55
CA THR A 572 8.64 0.88 10.82
C THR A 572 9.13 0.91 12.28
N ARG A 573 10.44 0.89 12.44
CA ARG A 573 11.14 0.86 13.73
C ARG A 573 12.39 1.72 13.69
N THR A 574 12.92 2.00 14.87
CA THR A 574 14.07 2.88 15.03
C THR A 574 15.37 2.17 14.62
N THR A 575 16.37 2.93 14.19
CA THR A 575 17.75 2.44 13.99
C THR A 575 18.29 1.68 15.20
N ALA A 576 17.92 2.13 16.41
CA ALA A 576 18.30 1.48 17.67
C ALA A 576 17.76 0.05 17.79
N GLU A 577 16.51 -0.20 17.42
CA GLU A 577 15.91 -1.55 17.46
C GLU A 577 16.52 -2.48 16.40
N ILE A 578 16.82 -1.95 15.21
CA ILE A 578 17.56 -2.70 14.18
C ILE A 578 18.94 -3.09 14.72
N ALA A 579 19.69 -2.13 15.25
CA ALA A 579 21.03 -2.38 15.80
C ALA A 579 21.00 -3.36 16.99
N ALA A 580 20.00 -3.27 17.87
CA ALA A 580 19.82 -4.20 18.98
C ALA A 580 19.57 -5.64 18.48
N THR A 581 18.78 -5.78 17.40
CA THR A 581 18.51 -7.07 16.77
C THR A 581 19.76 -7.65 16.11
N VAL A 582 20.51 -6.84 15.37
CA VAL A 582 21.79 -7.23 14.76
C VAL A 582 22.78 -7.68 15.83
N LYS A 583 22.89 -6.94 16.94
CA LYS A 583 23.73 -7.31 18.08
C LYS A 583 23.31 -8.65 18.71
N ALA A 584 22.00 -8.89 18.83
CA ALA A 584 21.47 -10.14 19.38
C ALA A 584 21.79 -11.35 18.49
N LEU A 585 21.75 -11.18 17.16
CA LEU A 585 22.01 -12.23 16.18
C LEU A 585 23.49 -12.55 15.96
N LYS A 586 24.42 -11.69 16.43
CA LYS A 586 25.87 -11.86 16.29
C LYS A 586 26.28 -12.03 14.81
N SER A 587 26.71 -13.23 14.42
CA SER A 587 27.15 -13.56 13.05
C SER A 587 26.01 -13.97 12.13
N THR A 588 24.81 -14.26 12.65
CA THR A 588 23.65 -14.57 11.83
C THR A 588 23.16 -13.28 11.14
N PRO A 589 23.09 -13.22 9.80
CA PRO A 589 22.70 -12.01 9.10
C PRO A 589 21.22 -11.65 9.34
N LEU A 590 20.94 -10.35 9.44
CA LEU A 590 19.59 -9.78 9.49
C LEU A 590 19.26 -9.08 8.17
N SER A 591 18.02 -9.22 7.70
CA SER A 591 17.38 -8.35 6.71
C SER A 591 16.34 -7.46 7.41
N SER A 592 16.58 -6.14 7.44
CA SER A 592 15.61 -5.17 7.94
C SER A 592 14.47 -4.95 6.94
N GLY A 593 13.24 -4.94 7.41
CA GLY A 593 12.06 -4.96 6.57
C GLY A 593 11.21 -3.71 6.65
N VAL A 594 10.57 -3.41 5.53
CA VAL A 594 9.62 -2.31 5.37
C VAL A 594 8.26 -2.84 4.93
N ILE A 595 7.21 -2.18 5.43
CA ILE A 595 5.87 -2.39 4.90
C ILE A 595 5.57 -1.34 3.84
N ALA A 596 5.34 -1.78 2.61
CA ALA A 596 4.83 -0.94 1.54
C ALA A 596 3.35 -0.63 1.81
N GLU A 597 3.06 0.63 2.05
CA GLU A 597 1.71 1.11 2.31
C GLU A 597 1.04 1.59 1.01
N PRO A 598 -0.25 1.31 0.79
CA PRO A 598 -1.11 0.43 1.58
C PRO A 598 -0.75 -1.05 1.41
N TRP A 599 -0.72 -1.81 2.51
CA TRP A 599 -0.42 -3.26 2.46
C TRP A 599 -1.67 -4.15 2.27
N HIS A 600 -2.86 -3.56 2.33
CA HIS A 600 -4.13 -4.25 2.18
C HIS A 600 -5.04 -3.57 1.14
N ILE A 601 -5.63 -4.38 0.26
CA ILE A 601 -6.46 -3.91 -0.87
C ILE A 601 -7.68 -3.11 -0.44
N TYR A 602 -8.22 -3.37 0.76
CA TYR A 602 -9.39 -2.68 1.31
C TYR A 602 -9.04 -1.35 2.01
N LEU A 603 -7.75 -1.02 2.16
CA LEU A 603 -7.29 0.27 2.67
C LEU A 603 -7.20 1.27 1.51
N ARG A 604 -7.85 2.43 1.68
CA ARG A 604 -7.76 3.55 0.74
C ARG A 604 -6.72 4.55 1.24
N GLN A 605 -5.47 4.19 1.04
CA GLN A 605 -4.34 5.06 1.35
C GLN A 605 -3.57 5.32 0.06
N GLN A 606 -2.94 6.49 0.02
CA GLN A 606 -1.94 6.80 -0.99
C GLN A 606 -0.75 5.87 -0.79
N SER A 607 -0.19 5.38 -1.90
CA SER A 607 1.06 4.66 -1.83
C SER A 607 2.18 5.57 -1.32
N GLN A 608 2.88 5.09 -0.30
CA GLN A 608 4.02 5.80 0.26
C GLN A 608 5.30 5.23 -0.34
N PRO A 609 6.11 6.05 -1.03
CA PRO A 609 7.33 5.56 -1.63
C PRO A 609 8.32 5.14 -0.55
N ILE A 610 8.93 3.98 -0.72
CA ILE A 610 10.03 3.56 0.15
C ILE A 610 11.28 4.33 -0.28
N SER A 611 11.79 5.16 0.63
CA SER A 611 12.84 6.12 0.34
C SER A 611 14.24 5.49 0.46
N LEU A 612 15.23 6.09 -0.21
CA LEU A 612 16.64 5.70 -0.05
C LEU A 612 17.09 5.85 1.41
N ALA A 613 16.63 6.89 2.11
CA ALA A 613 16.92 7.08 3.52
C ALA A 613 16.45 5.91 4.40
N TYR A 614 15.28 5.34 4.10
CA TYR A 614 14.78 4.18 4.83
C TYR A 614 15.71 2.97 4.65
N LEU A 615 16.12 2.70 3.41
CA LEU A 615 17.03 1.59 3.10
C LEU A 615 18.42 1.80 3.73
N ALA A 616 18.92 3.03 3.69
CA ALA A 616 20.20 3.43 4.30
C ALA A 616 20.20 3.25 5.82
N ALA A 617 19.08 3.55 6.50
CA ALA A 617 18.94 3.37 7.94
C ALA A 617 19.18 1.91 8.35
N GLY A 618 18.65 0.95 7.58
CA GLY A 618 18.89 -0.48 7.79
C GLY A 618 20.37 -0.87 7.65
N LEU A 619 21.01 -0.43 6.56
CA LEU A 619 22.43 -0.69 6.28
C LEU A 619 23.35 -0.13 7.38
N ILE A 620 23.15 1.15 7.75
CA ILE A 620 23.92 1.82 8.81
C ILE A 620 23.74 1.13 10.16
N SER A 621 22.53 0.68 10.46
CA SER A 621 22.21 0.04 11.74
C SER A 621 22.75 -1.38 11.87
N GLY A 622 23.19 -2.00 10.77
CA GLY A 622 23.77 -3.33 10.87
C GLY A 622 23.42 -4.32 9.77
N SER A 623 22.31 -4.06 9.08
CA SER A 623 21.60 -5.02 8.25
C SER A 623 22.45 -5.51 7.08
N LYS A 624 22.27 -6.77 6.70
CA LYS A 624 22.93 -7.44 5.56
C LYS A 624 21.94 -7.69 4.41
N GLY A 625 20.97 -6.80 4.32
CA GLY A 625 19.94 -6.81 3.30
C GLY A 625 18.69 -6.06 3.74
N PHE A 626 17.67 -6.13 2.90
CA PHE A 626 16.34 -5.64 3.23
C PHE A 626 15.26 -6.56 2.64
N LEU A 627 14.08 -6.51 3.25
CA LEU A 627 12.87 -7.14 2.73
C LEU A 627 11.77 -6.10 2.55
N VAL A 628 10.90 -6.29 1.56
CA VAL A 628 9.75 -5.42 1.30
C VAL A 628 8.46 -6.23 1.38
N TYR A 629 7.54 -5.82 2.26
CA TYR A 629 6.20 -6.39 2.41
C TYR A 629 5.11 -5.35 2.11
N ASN A 630 4.37 -5.36 1.01
CA ASN A 630 4.42 -6.32 -0.06
C ASN A 630 4.41 -5.63 -1.43
N LEU A 631 4.73 -6.43 -2.43
CA LEU A 631 4.88 -6.02 -3.81
C LEU A 631 3.69 -5.21 -4.37
N PRO A 632 2.41 -5.58 -4.12
CA PRO A 632 1.24 -4.78 -4.49
C PRO A 632 1.26 -3.30 -4.08
N GLY A 633 1.87 -2.94 -2.95
CA GLY A 633 1.95 -1.55 -2.48
C GLY A 633 3.06 -0.73 -3.16
N CYS A 634 3.89 -1.35 -4.01
CA CYS A 634 5.04 -0.71 -4.64
C CYS A 634 4.73 -0.12 -6.02
N ASP A 635 5.31 1.05 -6.31
CA ASP A 635 5.18 1.76 -7.57
C ASP A 635 6.54 2.21 -8.13
N GLY A 636 6.54 2.92 -9.26
CA GLY A 636 7.76 3.38 -9.93
C GLY A 636 8.69 4.23 -9.05
N ARG A 637 8.18 4.93 -8.03
CA ARG A 637 9.02 5.66 -7.06
C ARG A 637 9.86 4.70 -6.24
N SER A 638 9.21 3.69 -5.67
CA SER A 638 9.87 2.69 -4.83
C SER A 638 10.83 1.84 -5.65
N PHE A 639 10.42 1.35 -6.83
CA PHE A 639 11.29 0.59 -7.73
C PHE A 639 12.53 1.36 -8.16
N HIS A 640 12.39 2.65 -8.48
CA HIS A 640 13.55 3.48 -8.78
C HIS A 640 14.51 3.56 -7.59
N ASN A 641 14.01 3.86 -6.37
CA ASN A 641 14.84 3.91 -5.16
C ASN A 641 15.51 2.56 -4.84
N PHE A 642 14.80 1.44 -4.99
CA PHE A 642 15.38 0.11 -4.83
C PHE A 642 16.52 -0.11 -5.83
N SER A 643 16.32 0.26 -7.10
CA SER A 643 17.33 0.09 -8.15
C SER A 643 18.60 0.89 -7.86
N GLN A 644 18.47 2.13 -7.37
CA GLN A 644 19.59 2.98 -7.00
C GLN A 644 20.35 2.40 -5.80
N PHE A 645 19.62 1.98 -4.76
CA PHE A 645 20.22 1.40 -3.56
C PHE A 645 20.93 0.06 -3.83
N ASN A 646 20.28 -0.86 -4.56
CA ASN A 646 20.88 -2.14 -4.92
C ASN A 646 22.08 -1.99 -5.85
N SER A 647 22.06 -1.01 -6.77
CA SER A 647 23.21 -0.66 -7.59
C SER A 647 24.39 -0.20 -6.74
N PHE A 648 24.15 0.71 -5.79
CA PHE A 648 25.16 1.16 -4.83
C PHE A 648 25.74 -0.01 -4.01
N LEU A 649 24.89 -0.91 -3.51
CA LEU A 649 25.34 -2.10 -2.79
C LEU A 649 26.18 -3.02 -3.68
N ALA A 650 25.77 -3.25 -4.94
CA ALA A 650 26.48 -4.13 -5.86
C ALA A 650 27.86 -3.59 -6.25
N ASP A 651 27.98 -2.27 -6.45
CA ASP A 651 29.24 -1.61 -6.85
C ASP A 651 30.26 -1.52 -5.70
N HIS A 652 29.80 -1.59 -4.45
CA HIS A 652 30.63 -1.43 -3.24
C HIS A 652 30.49 -2.58 -2.23
N GLU A 653 30.12 -3.76 -2.72
CA GLU A 653 29.69 -4.86 -1.87
C GLU A 653 30.76 -5.32 -0.87
N GLU A 654 32.00 -5.50 -1.34
CA GLU A 654 33.13 -5.89 -0.48
C GLU A 654 33.47 -4.83 0.56
N ALA A 655 33.42 -3.56 0.17
CA ALA A 655 33.71 -2.43 1.05
C ALA A 655 32.66 -2.26 2.16
N LEU A 656 31.41 -2.66 1.91
CA LEU A 656 30.28 -2.47 2.83
C LEU A 656 29.93 -3.72 3.65
N PHE A 657 30.02 -4.92 3.07
CA PHE A 657 29.47 -6.13 3.67
C PHE A 657 30.25 -6.57 4.92
N ASN A 658 31.57 -6.40 4.96
CA ASN A 658 32.40 -6.77 6.11
C ASN A 658 33.01 -5.57 6.84
N ALA A 659 32.51 -4.37 6.57
CA ALA A 659 33.09 -3.13 7.08
C ALA A 659 33.02 -3.01 8.60
N GLU A 660 34.07 -2.40 9.16
CA GLU A 660 33.95 -1.66 10.41
C GLU A 660 33.02 -0.46 10.16
N ARG A 661 32.00 -0.33 11.01
CA ARG A 661 31.06 0.80 11.03
C ARG A 661 31.47 1.72 12.16
N THR A 662 31.98 2.89 11.81
CA THR A 662 32.50 3.85 12.79
C THR A 662 32.10 5.28 12.45
N ARG A 663 32.12 6.16 13.45
CA ARG A 663 32.07 7.61 13.23
C ARG A 663 33.44 8.26 13.45
N LYS A 664 34.43 7.47 13.92
CA LYS A 664 35.75 7.98 14.23
C LYS A 664 36.46 8.44 12.95
N GLY A 665 36.89 9.70 12.93
CA GLY A 665 37.61 10.31 11.81
C GLY A 665 36.71 10.97 10.77
N ALA A 666 35.37 10.90 10.91
CA ALA A 666 34.44 11.71 10.14
C ALA A 666 33.66 12.63 11.08
N ARG A 667 33.49 13.91 10.72
CA ARG A 667 32.56 14.82 11.42
C ARG A 667 31.48 15.25 10.44
N VAL A 668 30.23 15.04 10.80
CA VAL A 668 29.08 15.45 10.00
C VAL A 668 28.15 16.30 10.87
N GLN A 669 27.79 17.49 10.37
CA GLN A 669 26.87 18.43 11.03
C GLN A 669 25.68 18.74 10.13
N GLY A 670 24.53 19.08 10.74
CA GLY A 670 23.29 19.39 10.02
C GLY A 670 22.33 18.21 9.86
N ILE A 671 22.69 17.02 10.35
CA ILE A 671 21.83 15.83 10.50
C ILE A 671 22.01 15.21 11.88
N ASP A 672 21.06 14.37 12.30
CA ASP A 672 21.18 13.54 13.50
C ASP A 672 22.43 12.65 13.41
N PRO A 673 23.26 12.54 14.47
CA PRO A 673 24.42 11.67 14.48
C PRO A 673 24.13 10.20 14.13
N GLN A 674 22.91 9.72 14.35
CA GLN A 674 22.48 8.38 13.98
C GLN A 674 22.33 8.20 12.46
N ASN A 675 22.18 9.30 11.72
CA ASN A 675 21.90 9.31 10.29
C ASN A 675 23.15 9.33 9.38
N TYR A 676 24.32 9.06 9.95
CA TYR A 676 25.52 8.80 9.17
C TYR A 676 26.40 7.71 9.77
N MET A 677 27.22 7.11 8.91
CA MET A 677 28.25 6.14 9.29
C MET A 677 29.39 6.14 8.26
N LEU A 678 30.62 6.04 8.75
CA LEU A 678 31.80 5.74 7.94
C LEU A 678 32.03 4.22 7.94
N PHE A 679 32.13 3.64 6.75
CA PHE A 679 32.45 2.24 6.50
C PHE A 679 33.92 2.12 6.13
N ARG A 680 34.62 1.22 6.81
CA ARG A 680 36.05 0.93 6.56
C ARG A 680 36.30 -0.56 6.46
N THR A 681 36.95 -0.95 5.38
CA THR A 681 37.41 -2.31 5.15
C THR A 681 38.87 -2.23 4.68
N PRO A 682 39.82 -2.96 5.30
CA PRO A 682 41.21 -2.92 4.87
C PRO A 682 41.37 -3.23 3.38
N GLY A 683 42.16 -2.43 2.67
CA GLY A 683 42.40 -2.58 1.23
C GLY A 683 41.24 -2.13 0.32
N GLN A 684 40.15 -1.59 0.89
CA GLN A 684 39.00 -1.09 0.14
C GLN A 684 38.82 0.41 0.40
N PRO A 685 38.20 1.16 -0.54
CA PRO A 685 37.85 2.56 -0.30
C PRO A 685 36.95 2.73 0.92
N SER A 686 37.24 3.74 1.74
CA SER A 686 36.34 4.16 2.82
C SER A 686 35.09 4.80 2.22
N ILE A 687 33.92 4.55 2.84
CA ILE A 687 32.64 5.10 2.34
C ILE A 687 31.89 5.79 3.47
N LEU A 688 31.62 7.08 3.33
CA LEU A 688 30.69 7.79 4.21
C LEU A 688 29.28 7.68 3.63
N ILE A 689 28.33 7.20 4.41
CA ILE A 689 26.90 7.23 4.07
C ILE A 689 26.20 8.21 5.00
N CYS A 690 25.40 9.10 4.42
CA CYS A 690 24.51 10.03 5.10
C CYS A 690 23.08 9.85 4.58
N TYR A 691 22.06 9.96 5.43
CA TYR A 691 20.67 10.03 4.99
C TYR A 691 19.85 11.05 5.75
N SER A 692 18.70 11.43 5.21
CA SER A 692 17.82 12.43 5.82
C SER A 692 16.45 11.86 6.18
N THR A 693 16.12 11.95 7.46
CA THR A 693 14.78 11.73 8.03
C THR A 693 14.02 13.04 8.25
N ASP A 694 14.62 14.17 7.88
CA ASP A 694 14.01 15.49 8.06
C ASP A 694 12.84 15.70 7.10
N THR A 695 11.96 16.65 7.46
CA THR A 695 10.82 17.06 6.61
C THR A 695 11.18 18.14 5.60
N ARG A 696 12.40 18.69 5.67
CA ARG A 696 12.90 19.74 4.79
C ARG A 696 14.32 19.46 4.33
N ARG A 697 14.70 20.09 3.22
CA ARG A 697 16.07 20.02 2.70
C ARG A 697 17.04 20.72 3.67
N ARG A 698 18.19 20.12 3.92
CA ARG A 698 19.23 20.63 4.83
C ARG A 698 20.57 20.76 4.13
N GLN A 699 21.35 21.73 4.56
CA GLN A 699 22.77 21.82 4.24
C GLN A 699 23.56 21.01 5.27
N ILE A 700 24.37 20.09 4.78
CA ILE A 700 25.17 19.16 5.58
C ILE A 700 26.63 19.54 5.43
N TYR A 701 27.34 19.63 6.55
CA TYR A 701 28.76 19.92 6.61
C TYR A 701 29.50 18.62 6.91
N VAL A 702 30.55 18.32 6.14
CA VAL A 702 31.33 17.10 6.27
C VAL A 702 32.81 17.44 6.43
N ASP A 703 33.48 16.72 7.33
CA ASP A 703 34.93 16.65 7.49
C ASP A 703 35.33 15.17 7.43
N LEU A 704 36.01 14.75 6.37
CA LEU A 704 36.40 13.36 6.09
C LEU A 704 37.85 13.08 6.47
N PRO A 705 38.20 11.79 6.68
CA PRO A 705 39.59 11.40 6.91
C PRO A 705 40.44 11.34 5.63
N PHE A 706 39.85 11.57 4.46
CA PHE A 706 40.49 11.48 3.14
C PHE A 706 40.24 12.75 2.31
N GLU A 707 41.18 13.08 1.42
CA GLU A 707 41.19 14.34 0.66
C GLU A 707 40.31 14.34 -0.60
N LYS A 708 40.05 13.18 -1.19
CA LYS A 708 39.28 13.07 -2.43
C LYS A 708 38.14 12.09 -2.24
N SER A 709 36.95 12.50 -2.67
CA SER A 709 35.78 11.63 -2.64
C SER A 709 34.85 11.88 -3.82
N ARG A 710 34.13 10.85 -4.23
CA ARG A 710 33.09 10.94 -5.25
C ARG A 710 31.73 10.61 -4.63
N GLU A 711 30.76 11.50 -4.81
CA GLU A 711 29.38 11.24 -4.40
C GLU A 711 28.73 10.30 -5.44
N TYR A 712 28.24 9.15 -4.98
CA TYR A 712 27.85 8.04 -5.83
C TYR A 712 26.68 8.38 -6.77
N PHE A 713 25.61 8.99 -6.27
CA PHE A 713 24.37 9.16 -7.04
C PHE A 713 24.45 10.31 -8.06
N SER A 714 25.15 11.38 -7.72
CA SER A 714 25.36 12.55 -8.59
C SER A 714 26.63 12.44 -9.44
N GLY A 715 27.53 11.53 -9.10
CA GLY A 715 28.83 11.35 -9.74
C GLY A 715 29.83 12.49 -9.48
N LYS A 716 29.46 13.51 -8.69
CA LYS A 716 30.27 14.70 -8.43
C LYS A 716 31.47 14.36 -7.55
N SER A 717 32.65 14.81 -7.97
CA SER A 717 33.86 14.70 -7.17
C SER A 717 34.00 15.90 -6.22
N THR A 718 34.56 15.65 -5.05
CA THR A 718 34.92 16.65 -4.05
C THR A 718 36.41 16.54 -3.77
N THR A 719 37.05 17.69 -3.58
CA THR A 719 38.47 17.79 -3.20
C THR A 719 38.56 18.55 -1.88
N GLY A 720 39.51 18.15 -1.05
CA GLY A 720 39.62 18.60 0.33
C GLY A 720 38.75 17.78 1.29
N LYS A 721 39.26 17.58 2.50
CA LYS A 721 38.54 16.88 3.58
C LYS A 721 37.22 17.52 3.98
N LYS A 722 37.06 18.83 3.76
CA LYS A 722 35.91 19.62 4.23
C LYS A 722 35.06 20.13 3.08
N PHE A 723 33.77 19.84 3.10
CA PHE A 723 32.83 20.34 2.10
C PHE A 723 31.40 20.41 2.64
N THR A 724 30.51 21.01 1.85
CA THR A 724 29.07 21.02 2.13
C THR A 724 28.27 20.47 0.97
N PHE A 725 27.11 19.89 1.28
CA PHE A 725 26.15 19.46 0.28
C PHE A 725 24.72 19.62 0.80
N MET A 726 23.75 19.55 -0.11
CA MET A 726 22.33 19.61 0.26
C MET A 726 21.73 18.20 0.25
N LEU A 727 20.98 17.85 1.29
CA LEU A 727 20.29 16.57 1.40
C LEU A 727 18.80 16.80 1.66
N SER A 728 17.94 16.26 0.80
CA SER A 728 16.49 16.42 0.86
C SER A 728 15.82 15.30 1.67
N PRO A 729 14.57 15.48 2.12
CA PRO A 729 13.81 14.44 2.83
C PRO A 729 13.79 13.12 2.06
N GLY A 730 14.13 12.01 2.74
CA GLY A 730 14.10 10.68 2.13
C GLY A 730 15.30 10.35 1.23
N GLU A 731 16.22 11.29 1.02
CA GLU A 731 17.43 11.06 0.23
C GLU A 731 18.55 10.44 1.07
N MET A 732 19.50 9.83 0.36
CA MET A 732 20.77 9.32 0.86
C MET A 732 21.88 9.93 -0.01
N ALA A 733 23.04 10.20 0.59
CA ALA A 733 24.28 10.50 -0.10
C ALA A 733 25.36 9.51 0.32
N ALA A 734 26.19 9.07 -0.62
CA ALA A 734 27.32 8.19 -0.35
C ALA A 734 28.60 8.76 -0.96
N PHE A 735 29.58 9.07 -0.12
CA PHE A 735 30.88 9.60 -0.54
C PHE A 735 31.92 8.48 -0.47
N VAL A 736 32.42 8.07 -1.63
CA VAL A 736 33.40 7.00 -1.79
C VAL A 736 34.78 7.61 -1.93
N GLU A 737 35.71 7.20 -1.06
CA GLU A 737 37.13 7.58 -1.14
C GLU A 737 37.70 7.31 -2.54
N GLN A 738 38.50 8.25 -3.04
CA GLN A 738 39.20 8.13 -4.32
C GLN A 738 40.71 8.09 -4.08
N PRO A 739 41.47 7.39 -4.95
CA PRO A 739 42.93 7.32 -4.86
C PRO A 739 43.66 8.67 -5.03
#